data_AF-A0A950IK19-F1
#
_entry.id   AF-A0A950IK19-F1
#
_cell.length_a   1.000
_cell.length_b   1.000
_cell.length_c   1.000
_cell.angle_alpha   90.00
_cell.angle_beta   90.00
_cell.angle_gamma   90.00
#
_symmetry.space_group_name_H-M   'P 1'
#
loop_
_entity.id
_entity.type
_entity.pdbx_description
1 polymer ?
#
loop_
_entity_poly.entity_id
_entity_poly.type
_entity_poly.pdbx_seq_one_letter_code
_entity_poly.pdbx_strand_id
1 'polypeptide(L)'
;MKNLFANLREAVSTWFAADLPNLVFALKTSVAGLLALWISFRLDFAQPQWALMTVFIISRPESGLVMTKGFYRVLGTIAGSAAALILTGLFAQSAELFILSLATWIGLNVALAARYRNFQSYGFMLAGYTAAIIGFGAAADPNHAFDIAQARVSEVVLGILCASVVAEAFFPVHASVQLVPAALARFTRFKEFLRHAFSLDFDSGKMLAMQQAFLADIVASETQRSSSVFEGAEARLRDARVRWMNASFMKASTTLYGFIQTMRRLRLQAPAEGIAIITSHYDELAGCMMAADGSPAAVAARLATYRSELHVRHRQAMPETAEAVPMRGDIAAAFRLYLRVVDELVDYVDAMLALSEPGRPTPPAVPAYALHADSWVATLSGLRAVGVLFAVSAFWIATAWPGGSGAATLGAIICMLFGSAPAPTIVVQRVARGFVLGQLMAFVCMFFVLPQADAFPSVALCMLPFLAFSAWMIVHPRFASEGSGIYLAMISSIPLHNQMHYDIVDFLNNCVGVFIGLGAASIAFSVFPSSPTRLRDRLLARLRDQVADACRAPLREGALRHRFESRTRDLLYQLTTPPAAMRELSGPVFGHAMTILEVGQMAIELRTVLERQSRSETLHHASTAMLDALVALCRNPDDASRTALFRALDQLRATLDGAADIDAEMRDELQANCYLIRSALQDDEAMRHVRGAAEWNISIPGASHAT
;
A
#
# COMPACT_ATOMS: atom_id res chain seq x y z
N MET A 1 39.48 -23.35 -19.80
CA MET A 1 39.92 -21.99 -19.40
C MET A 1 39.18 -20.85 -20.12
N LYS A 2 39.10 -20.80 -21.45
CA LYS A 2 38.40 -19.71 -22.17
C LYS A 2 36.92 -19.51 -21.77
N ASN A 3 36.17 -20.59 -21.56
CA ASN A 3 34.77 -20.50 -21.10
C ASN A 3 34.64 -20.04 -19.64
N LEU A 4 35.66 -20.28 -18.80
CA LEU A 4 35.67 -19.80 -17.42
C LEU A 4 35.84 -18.27 -17.37
N PHE A 5 36.75 -17.72 -18.18
CA PHE A 5 36.97 -16.28 -18.29
C PHE A 5 35.80 -15.53 -18.94
N ALA A 6 35.12 -16.14 -19.92
CA ALA A 6 33.89 -15.58 -20.49
C ALA A 6 32.75 -15.54 -19.46
N ASN A 7 32.52 -16.64 -18.75
CA ASN A 7 31.53 -16.71 -17.68
C ASN A 7 31.88 -15.78 -16.51
N LEU A 8 33.17 -15.61 -16.17
CA LEU A 8 33.60 -14.64 -15.16
C LEU A 8 33.35 -13.21 -15.62
N ARG A 9 33.65 -12.89 -16.88
CA ARG A 9 33.42 -11.55 -17.44
C ARG A 9 31.94 -11.20 -17.49
N GLU A 10 31.09 -12.18 -17.83
CA GLU A 10 29.64 -12.03 -17.86
C GLU A 10 29.03 -11.97 -16.45
N ALA A 11 29.55 -12.76 -15.50
CA ALA A 11 29.18 -12.68 -14.09
C ALA A 11 29.62 -11.34 -13.46
N VAL A 12 30.81 -10.85 -13.81
CA VAL A 12 31.33 -9.56 -13.34
C VAL A 12 30.55 -8.41 -13.97
N SER A 13 30.22 -8.46 -15.26
CA SER A 13 29.43 -7.40 -15.91
C SER A 13 27.99 -7.36 -15.41
N THR A 14 27.36 -8.53 -15.19
CA THR A 14 26.02 -8.61 -14.58
C THR A 14 26.02 -8.17 -13.13
N TRP A 15 27.06 -8.51 -12.36
CA TRP A 15 27.26 -8.00 -11.00
C TRP A 15 27.43 -6.48 -10.98
N PHE A 16 28.29 -5.92 -11.83
CA PHE A 16 28.47 -4.46 -11.92
C PHE A 16 27.18 -3.76 -12.36
N ALA A 17 26.44 -4.29 -13.34
CA ALA A 17 25.20 -3.68 -13.79
C ALA A 17 24.10 -3.69 -12.70
N ALA A 18 24.05 -4.74 -11.87
CA ALA A 18 23.02 -4.90 -10.84
C ALA A 18 23.38 -4.21 -9.51
N ASP A 19 24.64 -4.26 -9.07
CA ASP A 19 25.06 -3.80 -7.74
C ASP A 19 25.71 -2.40 -7.72
N LEU A 20 26.15 -1.86 -8.86
CA LEU A 20 26.69 -0.50 -8.92
C LEU A 20 25.69 0.56 -8.40
N PRO A 21 24.39 0.54 -8.74
CA PRO A 21 23.42 1.47 -8.17
C PRO A 21 23.31 1.35 -6.64
N ASN A 22 23.38 0.12 -6.11
CA ASN A 22 23.30 -0.16 -4.67
C ASN A 22 24.54 0.38 -3.94
N LEU A 23 25.73 0.21 -4.53
CA LEU A 23 26.98 0.74 -4.00
C LEU A 23 27.02 2.26 -4.04
N VAL A 24 26.57 2.86 -5.15
CA VAL A 24 26.43 4.31 -5.31
C VAL A 24 25.49 4.87 -4.24
N PHE A 25 24.35 4.23 -3.99
CA PHE A 25 23.45 4.63 -2.89
C PHE A 25 24.14 4.55 -1.51
N ALA A 26 24.86 3.46 -1.24
CA ALA A 26 25.54 3.26 0.04
C ALA A 26 26.62 4.31 0.30
N LEU A 27 27.41 4.63 -0.71
CA LEU A 27 28.43 5.68 -0.65
C LEU A 27 27.82 7.07 -0.50
N LYS A 28 26.80 7.42 -1.30
CA LYS A 28 26.10 8.71 -1.18
C LYS A 28 25.52 8.91 0.22
N THR A 29 24.85 7.89 0.76
CA THR A 29 24.27 7.94 2.11
C THR A 29 25.35 8.13 3.17
N SER A 30 26.47 7.43 3.03
CA SER A 30 27.59 7.55 3.97
C SER A 30 28.25 8.93 3.89
N VAL A 31 28.48 9.46 2.69
CA VAL A 31 29.01 10.81 2.47
C VAL A 31 28.07 11.88 3.02
N ALA A 32 26.77 11.77 2.77
CA ALA A 32 25.76 12.67 3.34
C ALA A 32 25.77 12.63 4.87
N GLY A 33 25.92 11.45 5.44
CA GLY A 33 25.99 11.24 6.89
C GLY A 33 27.23 11.90 7.49
N LEU A 34 28.39 11.67 6.88
CA LEU A 34 29.66 12.28 7.28
C LEU A 34 29.63 13.80 7.11
N LEU A 35 29.00 14.32 6.05
CA LEU A 35 28.81 15.75 5.88
C LEU A 35 27.94 16.35 7.00
N ALA A 36 26.84 15.69 7.35
CA ALA A 36 25.98 16.12 8.46
C ALA A 36 26.74 16.09 9.80
N LEU A 37 27.55 15.06 10.02
CA LEU A 37 28.38 14.94 11.21
C LEU A 37 29.45 16.05 11.28
N TRP A 38 30.11 16.33 10.15
CA TRP A 38 31.10 17.42 10.06
C TRP A 38 30.51 18.78 10.42
N ILE A 39 29.35 19.11 9.83
CA ILE A 39 28.67 20.38 10.12
C ILE A 39 28.21 20.41 11.58
N SER A 40 27.69 19.29 12.11
CA SER A 40 27.25 19.20 13.51
C SER A 40 28.39 19.46 14.49
N PHE A 41 29.57 18.89 14.26
CA PHE A 41 30.76 19.16 15.09
C PHE A 41 31.25 20.60 14.97
N ARG A 42 31.17 21.19 13.77
CA ARG A 42 31.53 22.61 13.55
C ARG A 42 30.58 23.59 14.23
N LEU A 43 29.31 23.24 14.35
CA LEU A 43 28.28 24.04 15.02
C LEU A 43 28.17 23.73 16.51
N ASP A 44 29.01 22.83 17.03
CA ASP A 44 29.02 22.38 18.43
C ASP A 44 27.64 21.90 18.92
N PHE A 45 26.98 21.09 18.08
CA PHE A 45 25.70 20.49 18.44
C PHE A 45 25.86 19.52 19.61
N ALA A 46 24.84 19.44 20.46
CA ALA A 46 24.87 18.62 21.67
C ALA A 46 24.92 17.12 21.36
N GLN A 47 24.20 16.65 20.33
CA GLN A 47 24.12 15.23 19.97
C GLN A 47 24.23 14.98 18.44
N PRO A 48 25.41 15.21 17.83
CA PRO A 48 25.70 15.03 16.41
C PRO A 48 25.28 13.68 15.81
N GLN A 49 25.24 12.61 16.63
CA GLN A 49 24.79 11.29 16.22
C GLN A 49 23.38 11.31 15.60
N TRP A 50 22.49 12.23 16.00
CA TRP A 50 21.13 12.28 15.47
C TRP A 50 21.00 12.92 14.09
N ALA A 51 21.91 13.82 13.74
CA ALA A 51 21.99 14.35 12.38
C ALA A 51 22.43 13.23 11.42
N LEU A 52 23.49 12.50 11.78
CA LEU A 52 23.94 11.29 11.08
C LEU A 52 22.81 10.23 11.02
N MET A 53 22.09 10.05 12.13
CA MET A 53 20.98 9.11 12.18
C MET A 53 19.86 9.53 11.21
N THR A 54 19.57 10.82 11.15
CA THR A 54 18.51 11.32 10.29
C THR A 54 18.79 11.04 8.83
N VAL A 55 20.01 11.29 8.35
CA VAL A 55 20.41 11.05 6.95
C VAL A 55 20.08 9.62 6.51
N PHE A 56 20.55 8.63 7.26
CA PHE A 56 20.36 7.23 6.89
C PHE A 56 18.91 6.78 6.98
N ILE A 57 18.15 7.28 7.97
CA ILE A 57 16.73 6.94 8.06
C ILE A 57 16.00 7.44 6.82
N ILE A 58 16.29 8.65 6.33
CA ILE A 58 15.56 9.24 5.20
C ILE A 58 16.10 8.81 3.83
N SER A 59 17.36 8.38 3.75
CA SER A 59 18.00 7.95 2.52
C SER A 59 17.20 6.88 1.81
N ARG A 60 16.87 7.16 0.55
CA ARG A 60 16.22 6.26 -0.41
C ARG A 60 16.91 6.42 -1.77
N PRO A 61 16.87 5.40 -2.64
CA PRO A 61 17.48 5.49 -3.97
C PRO A 61 16.91 6.64 -4.82
N GLU A 62 15.63 6.98 -4.65
CA GLU A 62 14.97 8.09 -5.35
C GLU A 62 15.03 9.38 -4.53
N SER A 63 15.45 10.49 -5.15
CA SER A 63 15.65 11.77 -4.43
C SER A 63 14.34 12.36 -3.91
N GLY A 64 13.22 12.22 -4.64
CA GLY A 64 11.90 12.67 -4.20
C GLY A 64 11.39 11.97 -2.94
N LEU A 65 11.74 10.69 -2.76
CA LEU A 65 11.40 9.94 -1.54
C LEU A 65 12.14 10.50 -0.32
N VAL A 66 13.40 10.94 -0.50
CA VAL A 66 14.20 11.56 0.57
C VAL A 66 13.55 12.87 1.02
N MET A 67 13.18 13.73 0.07
CA MET A 67 12.52 15.02 0.35
C MET A 67 11.16 14.83 1.03
N THR A 68 10.33 13.93 0.50
CA THR A 68 9.00 13.64 1.08
C THR A 68 9.14 13.11 2.51
N LYS A 69 10.04 12.14 2.73
CA LYS A 69 10.29 11.58 4.06
C LYS A 69 10.88 12.61 5.00
N GLY A 70 11.75 13.50 4.50
CA GLY A 70 12.30 14.65 5.23
C GLY A 70 11.21 15.61 5.71
N PHE A 71 10.27 16.00 4.84
CA PHE A 71 9.18 16.91 5.20
C PHE A 71 8.33 16.39 6.39
N TYR A 72 7.86 15.15 6.31
CA TYR A 72 7.09 14.53 7.40
C TYR A 72 7.94 14.30 8.66
N ARG A 73 9.26 14.14 8.51
CA ARG A 73 10.20 14.09 9.63
C ARG A 73 10.31 15.41 10.37
N VAL A 74 10.41 16.54 9.67
CA VAL A 74 10.39 17.87 10.31
C VAL A 74 9.08 18.08 11.05
N LEU A 75 7.94 17.85 10.37
CA LEU A 75 6.61 18.03 10.96
C LEU A 75 6.43 17.19 12.23
N GLY A 76 6.77 15.91 12.16
CA GLY A 76 6.67 14.99 13.30
C GLY A 76 7.62 15.38 14.44
N THR A 77 8.85 15.80 14.13
CA THR A 77 9.82 16.23 15.16
C THR A 77 9.31 17.48 15.89
N ILE A 78 8.81 18.48 15.16
CA ILE A 78 8.23 19.70 15.76
C ILE A 78 7.03 19.35 16.65
N ALA A 79 6.11 18.53 16.15
CA ALA A 79 4.93 18.12 16.91
C ALA A 79 5.29 17.32 18.17
N GLY A 80 6.26 16.40 18.06
CA GLY A 80 6.76 15.61 19.19
C GLY A 80 7.50 16.46 20.22
N SER A 81 8.35 17.40 19.77
CA SER A 81 9.03 18.35 20.65
C SER A 81 8.04 19.25 21.40
N ALA A 82 7.05 19.81 20.71
CA ALA A 82 6.02 20.63 21.35
C ALA A 82 5.22 19.83 22.39
N ALA A 83 4.81 18.60 22.04
CA ALA A 83 4.12 17.73 22.99
C ALA A 83 4.99 17.40 24.20
N ALA A 84 6.25 17.02 24.01
CA ALA A 84 7.16 16.74 25.13
C ALA A 84 7.32 17.94 26.06
N LEU A 85 7.52 19.15 25.54
CA LEU A 85 7.66 20.35 26.36
C LEU A 85 6.39 20.67 27.15
N ILE A 86 5.21 20.52 26.53
CA ILE A 86 3.93 20.69 27.21
C ILE A 86 3.76 19.66 28.33
N LEU A 87 4.04 18.38 28.05
CA LEU A 87 3.92 17.31 29.03
C LEU A 87 4.92 17.47 30.18
N THR A 88 6.16 17.85 29.90
CA THR A 88 7.17 18.15 30.92
C THR A 88 6.72 19.34 31.78
N GLY A 89 6.26 20.44 31.18
CA GLY A 89 5.80 21.60 31.94
C GLY A 89 4.61 21.32 32.85
N LEU A 90 3.70 20.43 32.44
CA LEU A 90 2.48 20.10 33.20
C LEU A 90 2.68 19.00 34.24
N PHE A 91 3.53 18.01 33.98
CA PHE A 91 3.57 16.76 34.75
C PHE A 91 4.96 16.34 35.27
N ALA A 92 6.03 17.11 35.01
CA ALA A 92 7.38 16.73 35.45
C ALA A 92 7.51 16.58 36.98
N GLN A 93 6.60 17.16 37.76
CA GLN A 93 6.60 17.03 39.22
C GLN A 93 6.18 15.62 39.70
N SER A 94 5.53 14.84 38.84
CA SER A 94 5.02 13.51 39.18
C SER A 94 5.34 12.49 38.09
N ALA A 95 6.29 11.60 38.35
CA ALA A 95 6.77 10.60 37.39
C ALA A 95 5.63 9.74 36.81
N GLU A 96 4.67 9.36 37.66
CA GLU A 96 3.53 8.52 37.28
C GLU A 96 2.61 9.19 36.24
N LEU A 97 2.20 10.45 36.49
CA LEU A 97 1.37 11.21 35.55
C LEU A 97 2.15 11.56 34.28
N PHE A 98 3.45 11.83 34.40
CA PHE A 98 4.30 12.09 33.25
C PHE A 98 4.36 10.86 32.33
N ILE A 99 4.65 9.68 32.88
CA ILE A 99 4.68 8.42 32.11
C ILE A 99 3.30 8.10 31.53
N LEU A 100 2.22 8.28 32.29
CA LEU A 100 0.84 8.07 31.80
C LEU A 100 0.51 8.97 30.61
N SER A 101 0.84 10.26 30.71
CA SER A 101 0.58 11.25 29.66
C SER A 101 1.43 10.98 28.41
N LEU A 102 2.72 10.65 28.59
CA LEU A 102 3.63 10.29 27.51
C LEU A 102 3.21 8.97 26.83
N ALA A 103 2.82 7.96 27.61
CA ALA A 103 2.28 6.70 27.10
C ALA A 103 1.03 6.93 26.25
N THR A 104 0.11 7.77 26.73
CA THR A 104 -1.13 8.11 26.02
C THR A 104 -0.84 8.82 24.70
N TRP A 105 0.07 9.80 24.70
CA TRP A 105 0.52 10.47 23.48
C TRP A 105 1.14 9.47 22.48
N ILE A 106 1.99 8.58 22.95
CA ILE A 106 2.63 7.54 22.14
C ILE A 106 1.59 6.58 21.57
N GLY A 107 0.65 6.09 22.39
CA GLY A 107 -0.43 5.21 21.96
C GLY A 107 -1.33 5.84 20.90
N LEU A 108 -1.67 7.11 21.08
CA LEU A 108 -2.44 7.89 20.10
C LEU A 108 -1.67 8.00 18.78
N ASN A 109 -0.38 8.34 18.82
CA ASN A 109 0.44 8.45 17.61
C ASN A 109 0.63 7.11 16.89
N VAL A 110 0.75 5.99 17.62
CA VAL A 110 0.78 4.65 17.01
C VAL A 110 -0.55 4.31 16.34
N ALA A 111 -1.67 4.63 16.99
CA ALA A 111 -2.99 4.42 16.40
C ALA A 111 -3.21 5.29 15.15
N LEU A 112 -2.81 6.57 15.19
CA LEU A 112 -2.87 7.46 14.04
C LEU A 112 -1.91 7.01 12.93
N ALA A 113 -0.70 6.57 13.26
CA ALA A 113 0.25 6.02 12.30
C ALA A 113 -0.28 4.76 11.60
N ALA A 114 -1.01 3.90 12.31
CA ALA A 114 -1.67 2.75 11.72
C ALA A 114 -2.90 3.15 10.87
N ARG A 115 -3.53 4.29 11.17
CA ARG A 115 -4.71 4.82 10.45
C ARG A 115 -4.36 5.50 9.13
N TYR A 116 -3.31 6.32 9.14
CA TYR A 116 -2.83 7.03 7.96
C TYR A 116 -1.82 6.17 7.20
N ARG A 117 -1.73 6.34 5.89
CA ARG A 117 -0.80 5.58 5.03
C ARG A 117 0.23 6.49 4.35
N ASN A 118 1.15 5.89 3.61
CA ASN A 118 2.29 6.57 2.97
C ASN A 118 3.12 7.32 4.03
N PHE A 119 3.73 8.44 3.66
CA PHE A 119 4.62 9.21 4.55
C PHE A 119 3.92 9.92 5.72
N GLN A 120 2.58 10.03 5.70
CA GLN A 120 1.82 10.57 6.83
C GLN A 120 1.92 9.69 8.07
N SER A 121 1.85 8.35 7.88
CA SER A 121 2.09 7.37 8.94
C SER A 121 3.42 7.61 9.64
N TYR A 122 4.46 7.90 8.84
CA TYR A 122 5.80 8.18 9.32
C TYR A 122 5.88 9.46 10.16
N GLY A 123 5.16 10.53 9.78
CA GLY A 123 5.06 11.75 10.58
C GLY A 123 4.48 11.53 11.98
N PHE A 124 3.42 10.72 12.11
CA PHE A 124 2.85 10.36 13.42
C PHE A 124 3.80 9.50 14.25
N MET A 125 4.46 8.50 13.66
CA MET A 125 5.48 7.71 14.36
C MET A 125 6.59 8.62 14.93
N LEU A 126 7.03 9.60 14.14
CA LEU A 126 8.01 10.61 14.52
C LEU A 126 7.59 11.48 15.69
N ALA A 127 6.35 11.97 15.68
CA ALA A 127 5.82 12.75 16.78
C ALA A 127 5.76 11.95 18.08
N GLY A 128 5.46 10.65 17.99
CA GLY A 128 5.50 9.74 19.13
C GLY A 128 6.92 9.54 19.69
N TYR A 129 7.87 9.08 18.86
CA TYR A 129 9.18 8.71 19.40
C TYR A 129 10.02 9.94 19.78
N THR A 130 9.84 11.07 19.08
CA THR A 130 10.55 12.31 19.42
C THR A 130 10.11 12.76 20.80
N ALA A 131 8.81 12.67 21.09
CA ALA A 131 8.29 12.95 22.42
C ALA A 131 8.85 11.98 23.47
N ALA A 132 9.02 10.69 23.14
CA ALA A 132 9.65 9.73 24.03
C ALA A 132 11.10 10.10 24.37
N ILE A 133 11.90 10.45 23.35
CA ILE A 133 13.34 10.75 23.52
C ILE A 133 13.53 12.02 24.35
N ILE A 134 12.79 13.09 24.03
CA ILE A 134 12.84 14.34 24.80
C ILE A 134 12.25 14.13 26.19
N GLY A 135 11.12 13.44 26.28
CA GLY A 135 10.41 13.22 27.54
C GLY A 135 11.23 12.40 28.54
N PHE A 136 11.86 11.30 28.11
CA PHE A 136 12.71 10.52 29.00
C PHE A 136 14.03 11.21 29.35
N GLY A 137 14.58 12.04 28.45
CA GLY A 137 15.69 12.92 28.80
C GLY A 137 15.29 13.98 29.84
N ALA A 138 14.14 14.63 29.65
CA ALA A 138 13.58 15.61 30.57
C ALA A 138 13.14 15.01 31.92
N ALA A 139 12.80 13.73 31.97
CA ALA A 139 12.48 13.06 33.23
C ALA A 139 13.70 12.93 34.15
N ALA A 140 14.92 12.89 33.59
CA ALA A 140 16.16 12.88 34.36
C ALA A 140 16.54 14.30 34.83
N ASP A 141 16.36 15.30 33.95
CA ASP A 141 16.54 16.71 34.30
C ASP A 141 15.53 17.60 33.54
N PRO A 142 14.45 18.05 34.21
CA PRO A 142 13.39 18.84 33.57
C PRO A 142 13.86 20.20 33.04
N ASN A 143 14.93 20.79 33.61
CA ASN A 143 15.38 22.13 33.22
C ASN A 143 16.02 22.13 31.82
N HIS A 144 16.61 21.01 31.41
CA HIS A 144 17.25 20.85 30.10
C HIS A 144 16.27 20.37 29.00
N ALA A 145 14.98 20.24 29.29
CA ALA A 145 14.00 19.75 28.33
C ALA A 145 13.94 20.59 27.04
N PHE A 146 14.04 21.92 27.18
CA PHE A 146 14.07 22.83 26.03
C PHE A 146 15.34 22.66 25.20
N ASP A 147 16.50 22.52 25.83
CA ASP A 147 17.78 22.34 25.15
C ASP A 147 17.80 21.02 24.36
N ILE A 148 17.30 19.94 24.96
CA ILE A 148 17.13 18.66 24.26
C ILE A 148 16.17 18.85 23.08
N ALA A 149 15.01 19.49 23.27
CA ALA A 149 14.05 19.70 22.19
C ALA A 149 14.62 20.53 21.03
N GLN A 150 15.34 21.60 21.34
CA GLN A 150 15.98 22.49 20.37
C GLN A 150 17.08 21.76 19.59
N ALA A 151 17.93 21.00 20.27
CA ALA A 151 18.97 20.18 19.66
C ALA A 151 18.37 19.15 18.69
N ARG A 152 17.27 18.48 19.09
CA ARG A 152 16.60 17.50 18.22
C ARG A 152 16.06 18.13 16.95
N VAL A 153 15.46 19.31 17.03
CA VAL A 153 14.93 20.00 15.84
C VAL A 153 16.07 20.44 14.92
N SER A 154 17.13 21.04 15.44
CA SER A 154 18.26 21.54 14.64
C SER A 154 19.04 20.39 13.97
N GLU A 155 19.34 19.32 14.71
CA GLU A 155 20.07 18.14 14.21
C GLU A 155 19.28 17.39 13.15
N VAL A 156 17.96 17.22 13.34
CA VAL A 156 17.09 16.57 12.36
C VAL A 156 17.01 17.40 11.08
N VAL A 157 16.81 18.71 11.19
CA VAL A 157 16.77 19.61 10.03
C VAL A 157 18.11 19.58 9.28
N LEU A 158 19.24 19.66 9.99
CA LEU A 158 20.56 19.59 9.40
C LEU A 158 20.78 18.27 8.65
N GLY A 159 20.45 17.13 9.27
CA GLY A 159 20.55 15.83 8.63
C GLY A 159 19.69 15.73 7.36
N ILE A 160 18.48 16.31 7.37
CA ILE A 160 17.62 16.36 6.18
C ILE A 160 18.25 17.20 5.07
N LEU A 161 18.75 18.40 5.40
CA LEU A 161 19.39 19.29 4.43
C LEU A 161 20.60 18.60 3.77
N CYS A 162 21.48 17.97 4.56
CA CYS A 162 22.64 17.25 4.03
C CYS A 162 22.23 16.07 3.13
N ALA A 163 21.24 15.27 3.55
CA ALA A 163 20.76 14.16 2.74
C ALA A 163 20.13 14.62 1.43
N SER A 164 19.31 15.67 1.47
CA SER A 164 18.66 16.23 0.29
C SER A 164 19.66 16.85 -0.68
N VAL A 165 20.64 17.62 -0.19
CA VAL A 165 21.70 18.21 -1.03
C VAL A 165 22.51 17.11 -1.71
N VAL A 166 22.94 16.08 -0.98
CA VAL A 166 23.74 14.99 -1.58
C VAL A 166 22.90 14.13 -2.52
N ALA A 167 21.63 13.88 -2.21
CA ALA A 167 20.73 13.11 -3.08
C ALA A 167 20.49 13.80 -4.43
N GLU A 168 20.43 15.14 -4.44
CA GLU A 168 20.23 15.93 -5.65
C GLU A 168 21.54 16.22 -6.40
N ALA A 169 22.64 16.47 -5.69
CA ALA A 169 23.92 16.83 -6.29
C ALA A 169 24.66 15.65 -6.93
N PHE A 170 24.56 14.45 -6.36
CA PHE A 170 25.25 13.26 -6.87
C PHE A 170 24.25 12.35 -7.56
N PHE A 171 24.32 12.22 -8.88
CA PHE A 171 23.52 11.31 -9.73
C PHE A 171 22.04 11.17 -9.30
N PRO A 172 21.22 12.24 -9.38
CA PRO A 172 19.83 12.19 -8.95
C PRO A 172 19.02 11.18 -9.78
N VAL A 173 18.23 10.36 -9.09
CA VAL A 173 17.22 9.49 -9.71
C VAL A 173 15.86 10.01 -9.29
N HIS A 174 15.16 10.63 -10.23
CA HIS A 174 13.82 11.18 -9.99
C HIS A 174 12.76 10.09 -10.20
N ALA A 175 11.89 9.91 -9.21
CA ALA A 175 10.76 8.98 -9.27
C ALA A 175 9.81 9.34 -10.43
N SER A 176 9.66 10.63 -10.72
CA SER A 176 8.84 11.15 -11.82
C SER A 176 9.28 10.69 -13.22
N VAL A 177 10.56 10.35 -13.41
CA VAL A 177 11.09 9.80 -14.67
C VAL A 177 10.67 8.34 -14.86
N GLN A 178 10.50 7.59 -13.76
CA GLN A 178 10.11 6.18 -13.82
C GLN A 178 8.58 5.95 -13.94
N LEU A 179 7.76 6.98 -13.66
CA LEU A 179 6.30 6.88 -13.75
C LEU A 179 5.80 6.52 -15.16
N VAL A 180 6.34 7.15 -16.20
CA VAL A 180 5.91 6.92 -17.59
C VAL A 180 6.37 5.53 -18.10
N PRO A 181 7.64 5.11 -17.94
CA PRO A 181 8.06 3.75 -18.27
C PRO A 181 7.25 2.67 -17.54
N ALA A 182 6.97 2.85 -16.24
CA ALA A 182 6.16 1.90 -15.47
C ALA A 182 4.72 1.81 -16.00
N ALA A 183 4.12 2.96 -16.35
CA ALA A 183 2.80 3.02 -16.96
C ALA A 183 2.77 2.33 -18.33
N LEU A 184 3.78 2.55 -19.18
CA LEU A 184 3.92 1.90 -20.48
C LEU A 184 4.13 0.39 -20.35
N ALA A 185 4.93 -0.06 -19.39
CA ALA A 185 5.12 -1.48 -19.11
C ALA A 185 3.80 -2.15 -18.68
N ARG A 186 3.02 -1.50 -17.81
CA ARG A 186 1.67 -1.96 -17.44
C ARG A 186 0.74 -1.98 -18.64
N PHE A 187 0.77 -0.96 -19.48
CA PHE A 187 -0.02 -0.90 -20.72
C PHE A 187 0.30 -2.07 -21.65
N THR A 188 1.59 -2.40 -21.84
CA THR A 188 2.01 -3.55 -22.65
C THR A 188 1.52 -4.88 -22.06
N ARG A 189 1.66 -5.10 -20.75
CA ARG A 189 1.09 -6.29 -20.08
C ARG A 189 -0.42 -6.39 -20.24
N PHE A 190 -1.11 -5.26 -20.19
CA PHE A 190 -2.56 -5.21 -20.34
C PHE A 190 -3.01 -5.49 -21.79
N LYS A 191 -2.26 -5.04 -22.81
CA LYS A 191 -2.47 -5.45 -24.21
C LYS A 191 -2.31 -6.96 -24.40
N GLU A 192 -1.25 -7.52 -23.83
CA GLU A 192 -1.02 -8.97 -23.85
C GLU A 192 -2.16 -9.72 -23.18
N PHE A 193 -2.65 -9.22 -22.02
CA PHE A 193 -3.81 -9.76 -21.33
C PHE A 193 -5.08 -9.75 -22.19
N LEU A 194 -5.38 -8.64 -22.85
CA LEU A 194 -6.54 -8.53 -23.74
C LEU A 194 -6.49 -9.55 -24.89
N ARG A 195 -5.33 -9.72 -25.52
CA ARG A 195 -5.13 -10.73 -26.59
C ARG A 195 -5.40 -12.15 -26.09
N HIS A 196 -4.96 -12.42 -24.88
CA HIS A 196 -4.98 -13.72 -24.25
C HIS A 196 -6.33 -14.10 -23.63
N ALA A 197 -7.04 -13.13 -23.09
CA ALA A 197 -8.38 -13.30 -22.53
C ALA A 197 -9.37 -13.91 -23.54
N PHE A 198 -9.16 -13.68 -24.84
CA PHE A 198 -10.01 -14.15 -25.93
C PHE A 198 -9.84 -15.62 -26.30
N SER A 199 -8.61 -16.13 -26.26
CA SER A 199 -8.38 -17.54 -26.59
C SER A 199 -9.17 -18.45 -25.64
N LEU A 200 -9.59 -17.90 -24.48
CA LEU A 200 -10.37 -18.56 -23.43
C LEU A 200 -9.72 -19.85 -22.89
N ASP A 201 -8.55 -20.19 -23.43
CA ASP A 201 -7.55 -21.16 -23.02
C ASP A 201 -6.74 -20.67 -21.79
N PHE A 202 -7.24 -19.63 -21.11
CA PHE A 202 -6.67 -19.18 -19.87
C PHE A 202 -7.15 -20.07 -18.74
N ASP A 203 -6.23 -20.91 -18.27
CA ASP A 203 -6.29 -21.44 -16.92
C ASP A 203 -6.67 -20.31 -15.95
N SER A 204 -7.71 -20.55 -15.15
CA SER A 204 -8.18 -19.64 -14.10
C SER A 204 -7.04 -19.21 -13.17
N GLY A 205 -6.02 -20.04 -12.98
CA GLY A 205 -4.81 -19.69 -12.23
C GLY A 205 -3.96 -18.59 -12.88
N LYS A 206 -3.78 -18.61 -14.21
CA LYS A 206 -3.02 -17.57 -14.93
C LYS A 206 -3.75 -16.23 -14.97
N MET A 207 -5.07 -16.27 -15.17
CA MET A 207 -5.96 -15.11 -15.12
C MET A 207 -5.85 -14.41 -13.76
N LEU A 208 -5.93 -15.19 -12.69
CA LEU A 208 -5.77 -14.73 -11.32
C LEU A 208 -4.40 -14.09 -11.06
N ALA A 209 -3.31 -14.74 -11.47
CA ALA A 209 -1.96 -14.23 -11.28
C ALA A 209 -1.75 -12.88 -11.99
N MET A 210 -2.31 -12.70 -13.18
CA MET A 210 -2.26 -11.42 -13.91
C MET A 210 -3.00 -10.31 -13.16
N GLN A 211 -4.20 -10.59 -12.62
CA GLN A 211 -4.97 -9.62 -11.87
C GLN A 211 -4.27 -9.23 -10.55
N GLN A 212 -3.61 -10.17 -9.88
CA GLN A 212 -2.77 -9.88 -8.71
C GLN A 212 -1.60 -8.95 -9.09
N ALA A 213 -0.95 -9.18 -10.23
CA ALA A 213 0.11 -8.30 -10.72
C ALA A 213 -0.41 -6.88 -11.00
N PHE A 214 -1.58 -6.73 -11.61
CA PHE A 214 -2.21 -5.43 -11.86
C PHE A 214 -2.55 -4.68 -10.57
N LEU A 215 -3.01 -5.37 -9.53
CA LEU A 215 -3.24 -4.76 -8.23
C LEU A 215 -1.94 -4.26 -7.60
N ALA A 216 -0.87 -5.06 -7.66
CA ALA A 216 0.45 -4.66 -7.18
C ALA A 216 0.96 -3.42 -7.93
N ASP A 217 0.78 -3.36 -9.25
CA ASP A 217 1.16 -2.21 -10.08
C ASP A 217 0.40 -0.93 -9.71
N ILE A 218 -0.92 -1.04 -9.42
CA ILE A 218 -1.73 0.11 -9.00
C ILE A 218 -1.20 0.68 -7.68
N VAL A 219 -0.95 -0.18 -6.68
CA VAL A 219 -0.45 0.25 -5.36
C VAL A 219 0.96 0.82 -5.45
N ALA A 220 1.83 0.21 -6.28
CA ALA A 220 3.18 0.72 -6.54
C ALA A 220 3.14 2.11 -7.20
N SER A 221 2.30 2.28 -8.24
CA SER A 221 2.10 3.56 -8.91
C SER A 221 1.56 4.64 -7.97
N GLU A 222 0.62 4.31 -7.08
CA GLU A 222 0.08 5.25 -6.11
C GLU A 222 1.14 5.66 -5.06
N THR A 223 1.98 4.72 -4.64
CA THR A 223 3.10 5.00 -3.73
C THR A 223 4.10 5.96 -4.39
N GLN A 224 4.48 5.70 -5.64
CA GLN A 224 5.41 6.52 -6.42
C GLN A 224 4.83 7.91 -6.77
N ARG A 225 3.52 7.99 -7.03
CA ARG A 225 2.82 9.26 -7.20
C ARG A 225 2.87 10.12 -5.93
N SER A 226 2.66 9.49 -4.77
CA SER A 226 2.64 10.22 -3.49
C SER A 226 3.97 10.88 -3.15
N SER A 227 5.09 10.36 -3.67
CA SER A 227 6.43 10.93 -3.48
C SER A 227 6.83 11.93 -4.57
N SER A 228 6.34 11.79 -5.80
CA SER A 228 6.73 12.67 -6.90
C SER A 228 6.28 14.13 -6.72
N VAL A 229 5.25 14.39 -5.90
CA VAL A 229 4.73 15.75 -5.61
C VAL A 229 5.82 16.71 -5.10
N PHE A 230 6.85 16.18 -4.45
CA PHE A 230 7.95 16.95 -3.87
C PHE A 230 9.15 17.16 -4.82
N GLU A 231 9.14 16.58 -6.03
CA GLU A 231 10.28 16.66 -6.97
C GLU A 231 10.27 17.91 -7.86
N GLY A 232 9.12 18.60 -8.03
CA GLY A 232 9.06 19.81 -8.85
C GLY A 232 7.66 20.18 -9.36
N ALA A 233 7.57 21.29 -10.09
CA ALA A 233 6.30 21.77 -10.66
C ALA A 233 5.74 20.80 -11.72
N GLU A 234 6.59 20.21 -12.55
CA GLU A 234 6.19 19.26 -13.58
C GLU A 234 5.61 17.97 -12.99
N ALA A 235 6.20 17.47 -11.90
CA ALA A 235 5.67 16.31 -11.19
C ALA A 235 4.30 16.57 -10.55
N ARG A 236 4.03 17.80 -10.09
CA ARG A 236 2.69 18.21 -9.62
C ARG A 236 1.66 18.28 -10.75
N LEU A 237 2.06 18.69 -11.95
CA LEU A 237 1.18 18.67 -13.13
C LEU A 237 0.85 17.25 -13.59
N ARG A 238 1.78 16.30 -13.42
CA ARG A 238 1.57 14.87 -13.73
C ARG A 238 0.71 14.16 -12.68
N ASP A 239 0.59 14.69 -11.46
CA ASP A 239 -0.16 14.06 -10.36
C ASP A 239 -1.61 13.71 -10.75
N ALA A 240 -2.34 14.68 -11.30
CA ALA A 240 -3.73 14.49 -11.70
C ALA A 240 -3.85 13.51 -12.87
N ARG A 241 -2.88 13.49 -13.80
CA ARG A 241 -2.84 12.56 -14.93
C ARG A 241 -2.58 11.11 -14.49
N VAL A 242 -1.69 10.91 -13.52
CA VAL A 242 -1.43 9.58 -12.93
C VAL A 242 -2.67 9.07 -12.18
N ARG A 243 -3.36 9.94 -11.42
CA ARG A 243 -4.63 9.56 -10.76
C ARG A 243 -5.68 9.17 -11.78
N TRP A 244 -5.83 9.95 -12.85
CA TRP A 244 -6.76 9.65 -13.92
C TRP A 244 -6.43 8.33 -14.61
N MET A 245 -5.17 8.10 -14.98
CA MET A 245 -4.70 6.84 -15.54
C MET A 245 -5.01 5.65 -14.63
N ASN A 246 -4.72 5.75 -13.33
CA ASN A 246 -5.00 4.67 -12.38
C ASN A 246 -6.51 4.43 -12.23
N ALA A 247 -7.33 5.48 -12.17
CA ALA A 247 -8.78 5.34 -12.11
C ALA A 247 -9.36 4.71 -13.39
N SER A 248 -8.95 5.16 -14.58
CA SER A 248 -9.40 4.57 -15.85
C SER A 248 -8.96 3.11 -15.98
N PHE A 249 -7.74 2.78 -15.56
CA PHE A 249 -7.26 1.41 -15.53
C PHE A 249 -8.05 0.51 -14.58
N MET A 250 -8.38 0.99 -13.38
CA MET A 250 -9.21 0.26 -12.42
C MET A 250 -10.59 -0.05 -13.00
N LYS A 251 -11.22 0.91 -13.67
CA LYS A 251 -12.49 0.70 -14.37
C LYS A 251 -12.37 -0.35 -15.45
N ALA A 252 -11.48 -0.11 -16.43
CA ALA A 252 -11.29 -0.98 -17.58
C ALA A 252 -10.93 -2.43 -17.19
N SER A 253 -10.05 -2.61 -16.19
CA SER A 253 -9.67 -3.95 -15.72
C SER A 253 -10.82 -4.69 -15.02
N THR A 254 -11.67 -4.00 -14.27
CA THR A 254 -12.85 -4.61 -13.61
C THR A 254 -13.87 -5.07 -14.63
N THR A 255 -14.27 -4.16 -15.51
CA THR A 255 -15.30 -4.41 -16.53
C THR A 255 -14.85 -5.50 -17.50
N LEU A 256 -13.56 -5.49 -17.89
CA LEU A 256 -12.99 -6.55 -18.72
C LEU A 256 -13.02 -7.91 -18.03
N TYR A 257 -12.68 -7.96 -16.73
CA TYR A 257 -12.77 -9.21 -15.97
C TYR A 257 -14.21 -9.74 -15.93
N GLY A 258 -15.19 -8.88 -15.62
CA GLY A 258 -16.61 -9.24 -15.62
C GLY A 258 -17.11 -9.70 -17.00
N PHE A 259 -16.62 -9.06 -18.07
CA PHE A 259 -16.92 -9.45 -19.44
C PHE A 259 -16.38 -10.85 -19.76
N ILE A 260 -15.12 -11.13 -19.42
CA ILE A 260 -14.49 -12.45 -19.63
C ILE A 260 -15.28 -13.53 -18.89
N GLN A 261 -15.65 -13.28 -17.63
CA GLN A 261 -16.45 -14.23 -16.85
C GLN A 261 -17.83 -14.47 -17.45
N THR A 262 -18.49 -13.41 -17.92
CA THR A 262 -19.79 -13.54 -18.60
C THR A 262 -19.67 -14.35 -19.90
N MET A 263 -18.62 -14.10 -20.70
CA MET A 263 -18.36 -14.85 -21.93
C MET A 263 -18.03 -16.32 -21.69
N ARG A 264 -17.28 -16.64 -20.62
CA ARG A 264 -17.02 -18.04 -20.20
C ARG A 264 -18.32 -18.77 -19.91
N ARG A 265 -19.23 -18.14 -19.16
CA ARG A 265 -20.54 -18.71 -18.81
C ARG A 265 -21.42 -18.90 -20.04
N LEU A 266 -21.52 -17.89 -20.89
CA LEU A 266 -22.29 -17.97 -22.13
C LEU A 266 -21.80 -19.12 -23.02
N ARG A 267 -20.48 -19.35 -23.14
CA ARG A 267 -19.97 -20.49 -23.93
C ARG A 267 -20.37 -21.87 -23.41
N LEU A 268 -20.65 -22.01 -22.11
CA LEU A 268 -21.09 -23.27 -21.53
C LEU A 268 -22.59 -23.53 -21.72
N GLN A 269 -23.40 -22.47 -21.86
CA GLN A 269 -24.86 -22.56 -21.74
C GLN A 269 -25.62 -22.10 -23.00
N ALA A 270 -25.05 -21.19 -23.80
CA ALA A 270 -25.75 -20.52 -24.90
C ALA A 270 -25.37 -21.09 -26.29
N PRO A 271 -26.26 -20.96 -27.30
CA PRO A 271 -25.99 -21.37 -28.68
C PRO A 271 -24.78 -20.63 -29.27
N ALA A 272 -23.98 -21.34 -30.09
CA ALA A 272 -22.74 -20.81 -30.65
C ALA A 272 -22.92 -19.55 -31.52
N GLU A 273 -24.08 -19.38 -32.16
CA GLU A 273 -24.36 -18.27 -33.09
C GLU A 273 -24.37 -16.89 -32.41
N GLY A 274 -24.99 -16.76 -31.23
CA GLY A 274 -25.04 -15.47 -30.51
C GLY A 274 -23.68 -15.07 -29.92
N ILE A 275 -22.86 -16.07 -29.57
CA ILE A 275 -21.52 -15.87 -29.03
C ILE A 275 -20.54 -15.49 -30.15
N ALA A 276 -20.74 -16.00 -31.37
CA ALA A 276 -19.88 -15.74 -32.51
C ALA A 276 -19.81 -14.24 -32.86
N ILE A 277 -20.90 -13.51 -32.70
CA ILE A 277 -20.96 -12.05 -32.96
C ILE A 277 -20.09 -11.28 -31.96
N ILE A 278 -20.24 -11.54 -30.65
CA ILE A 278 -19.42 -10.89 -29.62
C ILE A 278 -17.94 -11.28 -29.80
N THR A 279 -17.70 -12.53 -30.18
CA THR A 279 -16.37 -13.09 -30.41
C THR A 279 -15.66 -12.39 -31.57
N SER A 280 -16.32 -12.17 -32.71
CA SER A 280 -15.73 -11.46 -33.85
C SER A 280 -15.42 -9.98 -33.55
N HIS A 281 -16.30 -9.29 -32.81
CA HIS A 281 -16.04 -7.92 -32.39
C HIS A 281 -14.84 -7.84 -31.44
N TYR A 282 -14.71 -8.78 -30.50
CA TYR A 282 -13.56 -8.82 -29.61
C TYR A 282 -12.25 -9.03 -30.38
N ASP A 283 -12.22 -9.88 -31.41
CA ASP A 283 -11.04 -10.06 -32.27
C ASP A 283 -10.62 -8.76 -32.96
N GLU A 284 -11.60 -7.99 -33.46
CA GLU A 284 -11.37 -6.67 -34.07
C GLU A 284 -10.77 -5.70 -33.04
N LEU A 285 -11.30 -5.67 -31.81
CA LEU A 285 -10.77 -4.87 -30.70
C LEU A 285 -9.34 -5.27 -30.31
N ALA A 286 -9.07 -6.57 -30.17
CA ALA A 286 -7.73 -7.08 -29.89
C ALA A 286 -6.75 -6.69 -31.02
N GLY A 287 -7.20 -6.76 -32.27
CA GLY A 287 -6.45 -6.27 -33.44
C GLY A 287 -6.15 -4.77 -33.37
N CYS A 288 -7.07 -3.94 -32.88
CA CYS A 288 -6.86 -2.52 -32.63
C CYS A 288 -5.76 -2.27 -31.58
N MET A 289 -5.79 -3.02 -30.48
CA MET A 289 -4.81 -2.89 -29.38
C MET A 289 -3.40 -3.34 -29.79
N MET A 290 -3.28 -4.28 -30.74
CA MET A 290 -2.00 -4.88 -31.18
C MET A 290 -1.38 -4.19 -32.41
N ALA A 291 -1.63 -2.89 -32.62
CA ALA A 291 -1.05 -2.12 -33.73
C ALA A 291 0.48 -2.26 -33.83
N ALA A 292 1.01 -2.26 -35.06
CA ALA A 292 2.41 -2.60 -35.37
C ALA A 292 3.47 -1.70 -34.73
N ASP A 293 3.14 -0.44 -34.45
CA ASP A 293 4.01 0.53 -33.77
C ASP A 293 3.88 0.48 -32.24
N GLY A 294 2.83 -0.18 -31.72
CA GLY A 294 2.61 -0.44 -30.30
C GLY A 294 2.42 0.80 -29.41
N SER A 295 2.43 1.99 -29.99
CA SER A 295 2.39 3.29 -29.30
C SER A 295 0.99 3.57 -28.74
N PRO A 296 0.85 4.25 -27.59
CA PRO A 296 -0.46 4.65 -27.09
C PRO A 296 -1.25 5.51 -28.09
N ALA A 297 -0.57 6.28 -28.94
CA ALA A 297 -1.18 7.22 -29.88
C ALA A 297 -1.87 6.50 -31.03
N ALA A 298 -1.21 5.52 -31.64
CA ALA A 298 -1.82 4.71 -32.69
C ALA A 298 -2.96 3.84 -32.15
N VAL A 299 -2.80 3.29 -30.94
CA VAL A 299 -3.90 2.54 -30.30
C VAL A 299 -5.11 3.43 -30.08
N ALA A 300 -4.94 4.66 -29.58
CA ALA A 300 -6.07 5.58 -29.38
C ALA A 300 -6.79 5.93 -30.68
N ALA A 301 -6.05 6.26 -31.74
CA ALA A 301 -6.64 6.60 -33.03
C ALA A 301 -7.49 5.45 -33.58
N ARG A 302 -6.96 4.22 -33.55
CA ARG A 302 -7.70 3.02 -34.00
C ARG A 302 -8.91 2.73 -33.12
N LEU A 303 -8.75 2.84 -31.81
CA LEU A 303 -9.80 2.54 -30.84
C LEU A 303 -10.95 3.56 -30.91
N ALA A 304 -10.64 4.84 -31.17
CA ALA A 304 -11.64 5.88 -31.38
C ALA A 304 -12.50 5.61 -32.64
N THR A 305 -11.87 5.25 -33.76
CA THR A 305 -12.58 4.84 -34.99
C THR A 305 -13.45 3.61 -34.71
N TYR A 306 -12.86 2.57 -34.10
CA TYR A 306 -13.57 1.34 -33.75
C TYR A 306 -14.80 1.61 -32.86
N ARG A 307 -14.66 2.46 -31.84
CA ARG A 307 -15.75 2.88 -30.96
C ARG A 307 -16.89 3.53 -31.75
N SER A 308 -16.58 4.47 -32.65
CA SER A 308 -17.62 5.14 -33.45
C SER A 308 -18.38 4.18 -34.36
N GLU A 309 -17.70 3.21 -34.97
CA GLU A 309 -18.32 2.20 -35.83
C GLU A 309 -19.15 1.20 -35.04
N LEU A 310 -18.65 0.76 -33.88
CA LEU A 310 -19.32 -0.22 -33.03
C LEU A 310 -20.68 0.30 -32.50
N HIS A 311 -20.75 1.57 -32.11
CA HIS A 311 -22.01 2.18 -31.65
C HIS A 311 -23.06 2.24 -32.77
N VAL A 312 -22.63 2.52 -34.00
CA VAL A 312 -23.52 2.52 -35.18
C VAL A 312 -23.97 1.11 -35.51
N ARG A 313 -23.04 0.14 -35.54
CA ARG A 313 -23.32 -1.27 -35.81
C ARG A 313 -24.27 -1.87 -34.77
N HIS A 314 -24.11 -1.55 -33.48
CA HIS A 314 -25.03 -1.99 -32.42
C HIS A 314 -26.46 -1.50 -32.65
N ARG A 315 -26.63 -0.20 -32.97
CA ARG A 315 -27.94 0.39 -33.23
C ARG A 315 -28.63 -0.23 -34.46
N GLN A 316 -27.84 -0.72 -35.43
CA GLN A 316 -28.35 -1.34 -36.67
C GLN A 316 -28.51 -2.87 -36.56
N ALA A 317 -27.75 -3.54 -35.68
CA ALA A 317 -27.69 -4.99 -35.55
C ALA A 317 -28.58 -5.57 -34.43
N MET A 318 -29.38 -4.76 -33.74
CA MET A 318 -30.51 -5.25 -32.95
C MET A 318 -31.80 -5.22 -33.78
N PRO A 319 -32.06 -6.22 -34.64
CA PRO A 319 -33.34 -6.32 -35.30
C PRO A 319 -34.43 -6.76 -34.30
N GLU A 320 -35.65 -6.25 -34.49
CA GLU A 320 -36.88 -6.68 -33.81
C GLU A 320 -37.21 -8.17 -34.01
N THR A 321 -36.48 -8.88 -34.88
CA THR A 321 -36.73 -10.27 -35.26
C THR A 321 -35.86 -11.27 -34.48
N ALA A 322 -36.20 -11.56 -33.21
CA ALA A 322 -35.71 -12.77 -32.50
C ALA A 322 -36.40 -12.99 -31.13
N GLU A 323 -37.70 -13.27 -31.10
CA GLU A 323 -38.36 -13.79 -29.87
C GLU A 323 -37.94 -15.25 -29.55
N ALA A 324 -37.26 -15.94 -30.46
CA ALA A 324 -37.00 -17.38 -30.38
C ALA A 324 -35.58 -17.80 -29.93
N VAL A 325 -34.68 -16.88 -29.55
CA VAL A 325 -33.30 -17.23 -29.15
C VAL A 325 -33.21 -17.46 -27.63
N PRO A 326 -32.82 -18.67 -27.17
CA PRO A 326 -32.56 -18.94 -25.74
C PRO A 326 -31.47 -18.00 -25.19
N MET A 327 -31.62 -17.51 -23.95
CA MET A 327 -30.66 -16.61 -23.27
C MET A 327 -30.41 -15.25 -23.98
N ARG A 328 -31.38 -14.74 -24.77
CA ARG A 328 -31.28 -13.41 -25.41
C ARG A 328 -30.88 -12.29 -24.44
N GLY A 329 -31.45 -12.30 -23.22
CA GLY A 329 -31.14 -11.32 -22.18
C GLY A 329 -29.67 -11.35 -21.73
N ASP A 330 -29.09 -12.55 -21.57
CA ASP A 330 -27.70 -12.71 -21.16
C ASP A 330 -26.73 -12.31 -22.28
N ILE A 331 -27.06 -12.59 -23.54
CA ILE A 331 -26.27 -12.17 -24.71
C ILE A 331 -26.32 -10.65 -24.87
N ALA A 332 -27.49 -10.03 -24.74
CA ALA A 332 -27.64 -8.58 -24.77
C ALA A 332 -26.87 -7.90 -23.63
N ALA A 333 -26.91 -8.50 -22.42
CA ALA A 333 -26.16 -8.02 -21.27
C ALA A 333 -24.64 -8.12 -21.48
N ALA A 334 -24.16 -9.22 -22.05
CA ALA A 334 -22.75 -9.40 -22.40
C ALA A 334 -22.28 -8.41 -23.47
N PHE A 335 -23.10 -8.13 -24.49
CA PHE A 335 -22.79 -7.13 -25.50
C PHE A 335 -22.74 -5.70 -24.92
N ARG A 336 -23.65 -5.35 -24.01
CA ARG A 336 -23.59 -4.06 -23.31
C ARG A 336 -22.35 -3.93 -22.44
N LEU A 337 -21.98 -5.01 -21.74
CA LEU A 337 -20.75 -5.05 -20.97
C LEU A 337 -19.53 -4.89 -21.87
N TYR A 338 -19.56 -5.47 -23.07
CA TYR A 338 -18.54 -5.29 -24.11
C TYR A 338 -18.42 -3.83 -24.58
N LEU A 339 -19.54 -3.16 -24.89
CA LEU A 339 -19.54 -1.73 -25.23
C LEU A 339 -18.87 -0.90 -24.13
N ARG A 340 -19.18 -1.19 -22.87
CA ARG A 340 -18.55 -0.51 -21.73
C ARG A 340 -17.06 -0.80 -21.63
N VAL A 341 -16.61 -2.02 -21.91
CA VAL A 341 -15.17 -2.34 -22.01
C VAL A 341 -14.52 -1.43 -23.04
N VAL A 342 -15.11 -1.27 -24.22
CA VAL A 342 -14.56 -0.40 -25.28
C VAL A 342 -14.48 1.06 -24.83
N ASP A 343 -15.54 1.60 -24.23
CA ASP A 343 -15.55 2.98 -23.71
C ASP A 343 -14.49 3.20 -22.64
N GLU A 344 -14.38 2.31 -21.65
CA GLU A 344 -13.42 2.42 -20.56
C GLU A 344 -11.97 2.19 -21.02
N LEU A 345 -11.78 1.39 -22.07
CA LEU A 345 -10.49 1.24 -22.74
C LEU A 345 -10.07 2.53 -23.44
N VAL A 346 -10.99 3.23 -24.12
CA VAL A 346 -10.70 4.55 -24.71
C VAL A 346 -10.29 5.53 -23.63
N ASP A 347 -11.05 5.64 -22.54
CA ASP A 347 -10.72 6.50 -21.40
C ASP A 347 -9.34 6.17 -20.80
N TYR A 348 -8.96 4.89 -20.76
CA TYR A 348 -7.65 4.46 -20.27
C TYR A 348 -6.51 4.82 -21.23
N VAL A 349 -6.69 4.59 -22.53
CA VAL A 349 -5.68 4.92 -23.54
C VAL A 349 -5.51 6.45 -23.64
N ASP A 350 -6.59 7.23 -23.54
CA ASP A 350 -6.55 8.69 -23.49
C ASP A 350 -5.80 9.20 -22.25
N ALA A 351 -6.04 8.58 -21.08
CA ALA A 351 -5.29 8.90 -19.87
C ALA A 351 -3.79 8.56 -20.00
N MET A 352 -3.46 7.43 -20.64
CA MET A 352 -2.09 7.03 -20.96
C MET A 352 -1.41 8.03 -21.92
N LEU A 353 -2.14 8.53 -22.90
CA LEU A 353 -1.67 9.54 -23.84
C LEU A 353 -1.43 10.88 -23.16
N ALA A 354 -2.38 11.34 -22.35
CA ALA A 354 -2.23 12.57 -21.60
C ALA A 354 -1.04 12.53 -20.63
N LEU A 355 -0.71 11.34 -20.10
CA LEU A 355 0.48 11.13 -19.27
C LEU A 355 1.78 11.13 -20.09
N SER A 356 1.76 10.59 -21.31
CA SER A 356 2.96 10.41 -22.15
C SER A 356 3.32 11.65 -22.97
N GLU A 357 2.34 12.46 -23.38
CA GLU A 357 2.53 13.64 -24.23
C GLU A 357 2.16 14.96 -23.50
N PRO A 358 3.11 15.89 -23.31
CA PRO A 358 2.83 17.22 -22.78
C PRO A 358 1.94 18.04 -23.73
N GLY A 359 0.89 18.71 -23.22
CA GLY A 359 0.03 19.64 -23.98
C GLY A 359 -1.39 19.16 -24.28
N ARG A 360 -1.75 17.94 -23.87
CA ARG A 360 -3.08 17.32 -24.03
C ARG A 360 -4.08 17.69 -22.92
N PRO A 361 -5.40 17.46 -23.12
CA PRO A 361 -6.46 18.03 -22.28
C PRO A 361 -6.27 17.83 -20.77
N THR A 362 -6.83 18.78 -20.02
CA THR A 362 -6.81 18.77 -18.55
C THR A 362 -7.48 17.52 -18.03
N PRO A 363 -6.83 16.77 -17.11
CA PRO A 363 -7.42 15.58 -16.53
C PRO A 363 -8.72 15.92 -15.80
N PRO A 364 -9.74 15.04 -15.84
CA PRO A 364 -10.96 15.22 -15.06
C PRO A 364 -10.65 15.19 -13.55
N ALA A 365 -11.54 15.77 -12.75
CA ALA A 365 -11.42 15.75 -11.30
C ALA A 365 -11.65 14.30 -10.79
N VAL A 366 -10.56 13.59 -10.50
CA VAL A 366 -10.61 12.23 -9.95
C VAL A 366 -10.42 12.27 -8.43
N PRO A 367 -11.32 11.64 -7.65
CA PRO A 367 -11.17 11.57 -6.20
C PRO A 367 -9.85 10.90 -5.78
N ALA A 368 -9.36 11.22 -4.58
CA ALA A 368 -8.16 10.55 -4.05
C ALA A 368 -8.40 9.05 -3.83
N TYR A 369 -7.34 8.25 -3.97
CA TYR A 369 -7.39 6.81 -3.67
C TYR A 369 -7.73 6.59 -2.19
N ALA A 370 -8.79 5.84 -1.94
CA ALA A 370 -9.34 5.66 -0.60
C ALA A 370 -8.60 4.54 0.14
N LEU A 371 -7.52 4.90 0.85
CA LEU A 371 -6.77 4.00 1.71
C LEU A 371 -7.57 3.73 3.00
N HIS A 372 -7.86 2.45 3.29
CA HIS A 372 -8.61 2.08 4.48
C HIS A 372 -7.74 1.33 5.48
N ALA A 373 -7.58 1.93 6.66
CA ALA A 373 -6.93 1.31 7.79
C ALA A 373 -7.96 0.74 8.78
N ASP A 374 -7.69 -0.47 9.28
CA ASP A 374 -8.53 -1.06 10.31
C ASP A 374 -8.37 -0.31 11.65
N SER A 375 -9.45 0.37 12.06
CA SER A 375 -9.50 1.12 13.33
C SER A 375 -9.25 0.25 14.55
N TRP A 376 -9.60 -1.04 14.51
CA TRP A 376 -9.27 -1.95 15.59
C TRP A 376 -7.77 -2.24 15.64
N VAL A 377 -7.16 -2.57 14.50
CA VAL A 377 -5.71 -2.84 14.43
C VAL A 377 -4.94 -1.60 14.88
N ALA A 378 -5.39 -0.42 14.46
CA ALA A 378 -4.84 0.85 14.92
C ALA A 378 -4.93 1.03 16.44
N THR A 379 -6.12 0.83 17.02
CA THR A 379 -6.33 0.98 18.47
C THR A 379 -5.52 -0.04 19.26
N LEU A 380 -5.51 -1.30 18.83
CA LEU A 380 -4.74 -2.38 19.47
C LEU A 380 -3.24 -2.11 19.42
N SER A 381 -2.71 -1.61 18.30
CA SER A 381 -1.31 -1.23 18.20
C SER A 381 -0.98 -0.06 19.13
N GLY A 382 -1.88 0.91 19.29
CA GLY A 382 -1.76 1.99 20.28
C GLY A 382 -1.72 1.47 21.72
N LEU A 383 -2.69 0.63 22.11
CA LEU A 383 -2.75 0.04 23.45
C LEU A 383 -1.53 -0.83 23.77
N ARG A 384 -1.00 -1.55 22.78
CA ARG A 384 0.23 -2.34 22.93
C ARG A 384 1.43 -1.46 23.26
N ALA A 385 1.61 -0.36 22.54
CA ALA A 385 2.70 0.59 22.79
C ALA A 385 2.59 1.22 24.19
N VAL A 386 1.37 1.56 24.60
CA VAL A 386 1.07 2.05 25.96
C VAL A 386 1.48 1.01 27.01
N GLY A 387 1.06 -0.26 26.83
CA GLY A 387 1.39 -1.35 27.75
C GLY A 387 2.90 -1.61 27.88
N VAL A 388 3.64 -1.58 26.77
CA VAL A 388 5.11 -1.70 26.77
C VAL A 388 5.74 -0.56 27.55
N LEU A 389 5.31 0.67 27.30
CA LEU A 389 5.87 1.83 27.97
C LEU A 389 5.65 1.77 29.48
N PHE A 390 4.45 1.39 29.91
CA PHE A 390 4.15 1.21 31.33
C PHE A 390 4.99 0.11 31.96
N ALA A 391 5.08 -1.07 31.33
CA ALA A 391 5.84 -2.19 31.88
C ALA A 391 7.33 -1.85 32.04
N VAL A 392 7.95 -1.27 31.00
CA VAL A 392 9.37 -0.90 31.04
C VAL A 392 9.63 0.27 31.99
N SER A 393 8.75 1.28 32.02
CA SER A 393 8.93 2.44 32.90
C SER A 393 8.66 2.09 34.36
N ALA A 394 7.70 1.21 34.67
CA ALA A 394 7.46 0.71 36.02
C ALA A 394 8.66 -0.10 36.52
N PHE A 395 9.23 -0.97 35.67
CA PHE A 395 10.47 -1.68 35.98
C PHE A 395 11.62 -0.70 36.24
N TRP A 396 11.76 0.34 35.42
CA TRP A 396 12.77 1.36 35.60
C TRP A 396 12.62 2.12 36.92
N ILE A 397 11.41 2.58 37.26
CA ILE A 397 11.14 3.26 38.54
C ILE A 397 11.46 2.35 39.72
N ALA A 398 11.05 1.08 39.67
CA ALA A 398 11.26 0.14 40.77
C ALA A 398 12.74 -0.21 40.99
N THR A 399 13.53 -0.25 39.92
CA THR A 399 14.95 -0.65 39.97
C THR A 399 15.92 0.52 40.08
N ALA A 400 15.46 1.75 39.80
CA ALA A 400 16.32 2.92 39.63
C ALA A 400 17.50 2.67 38.67
N TRP A 401 17.31 1.78 37.69
CA TRP A 401 18.38 1.32 36.81
C TRP A 401 18.85 2.45 35.87
N PRO A 402 20.16 2.78 35.80
CA PRO A 402 20.65 3.85 34.93
C PRO A 402 20.30 3.68 33.45
N GLY A 403 20.23 2.43 32.95
CA GLY A 403 19.88 2.14 31.55
C GLY A 403 18.39 2.16 31.22
N GLY A 404 17.51 2.41 32.21
CA GLY A 404 16.07 2.25 32.03
C GLY A 404 15.44 3.27 31.07
N SER A 405 15.97 4.49 30.99
CA SER A 405 15.52 5.51 30.02
C SER A 405 15.78 5.07 28.58
N GLY A 406 16.95 4.49 28.32
CA GLY A 406 17.33 3.93 27.01
C GLY A 406 16.43 2.74 26.64
N ALA A 407 16.15 1.84 27.59
CA ALA A 407 15.25 0.71 27.39
C ALA A 407 13.81 1.16 27.04
N ALA A 408 13.27 2.13 27.79
CA ALA A 408 11.93 2.65 27.55
C ALA A 408 11.82 3.37 26.19
N THR A 409 12.82 4.19 25.87
CA THR A 409 12.92 4.90 24.59
C THR A 409 12.94 3.93 23.41
N LEU A 410 13.81 2.92 23.45
CA LEU A 410 13.90 1.98 22.35
C LEU A 410 12.66 1.08 22.26
N GLY A 411 12.10 0.64 23.39
CA GLY A 411 10.84 -0.10 23.42
C GLY A 411 9.72 0.67 22.71
N ALA A 412 9.60 1.97 22.98
CA ALA A 412 8.66 2.85 22.29
C ALA A 412 8.94 2.96 20.78
N ILE A 413 10.20 3.18 20.39
CA ILE A 413 10.61 3.28 18.98
C ILE A 413 10.27 2.01 18.21
N ILE A 414 10.60 0.83 18.75
CA ILE A 414 10.32 -0.47 18.11
C ILE A 414 8.81 -0.71 17.99
N CYS A 415 8.03 -0.37 19.04
CA CYS A 415 6.57 -0.46 18.99
C CYS A 415 5.97 0.44 17.90
N MET A 416 6.50 1.65 17.72
CA MET A 416 6.05 2.55 16.66
C MET A 416 6.45 2.07 15.28
N LEU A 417 7.73 1.76 15.08
CA LEU A 417 8.29 1.48 13.76
C LEU A 417 7.74 0.18 13.17
N PHE A 418 7.42 -0.80 14.02
CA PHE A 418 6.97 -2.13 13.57
C PHE A 418 5.54 -2.47 14.00
N GLY A 419 4.84 -1.57 14.70
CA GLY A 419 3.48 -1.81 15.20
C GLY A 419 2.42 -2.03 14.12
N SER A 420 2.67 -1.55 12.91
CA SER A 420 1.80 -1.72 11.73
C SER A 420 2.36 -2.71 10.70
N ALA A 421 3.47 -3.39 10.99
CA ALA A 421 4.05 -4.39 10.09
C ALA A 421 3.11 -5.61 9.97
N PRO A 422 3.00 -6.26 8.79
CA PRO A 422 2.13 -7.44 8.61
C PRO A 422 2.49 -8.61 9.52
N ALA A 423 3.78 -8.78 9.82
CA ALA A 423 4.32 -9.81 10.71
C ALA A 423 5.32 -9.17 11.68
N PRO A 424 4.85 -8.44 12.71
CA PRO A 424 5.71 -7.61 13.56
C PRO A 424 6.77 -8.44 14.27
N THR A 425 6.42 -9.63 14.77
CA THR A 425 7.36 -10.52 15.47
C THR A 425 8.53 -10.96 14.60
N ILE A 426 8.28 -11.32 13.34
CA ILE A 426 9.34 -11.75 12.40
C ILE A 426 10.27 -10.57 12.08
N VAL A 427 9.70 -9.39 11.82
CA VAL A 427 10.48 -8.19 11.52
C VAL A 427 11.34 -7.80 12.72
N VAL A 428 10.77 -7.80 13.93
CA VAL A 428 11.49 -7.50 15.18
C VAL A 428 12.62 -8.50 15.43
N GLN A 429 12.42 -9.80 15.17
CA GLN A 429 13.49 -10.79 15.28
C GLN A 429 14.63 -10.56 14.30
N ARG A 430 14.33 -10.17 13.05
CA ARG A 430 15.37 -9.81 12.06
C ARG A 430 16.11 -8.55 12.47
N VAL A 431 15.38 -7.53 12.93
CA VAL A 431 15.98 -6.31 13.48
C VAL A 431 16.87 -6.64 14.68
N ALA A 432 16.44 -7.55 15.57
CA ALA A 432 17.23 -8.00 16.71
C ALA A 432 18.56 -8.65 16.32
N ARG A 433 18.57 -9.49 15.29
CA ARG A 433 19.81 -10.04 14.72
C ARG A 433 20.72 -8.92 14.21
N GLY A 434 20.15 -7.93 13.54
CA GLY A 434 20.86 -6.72 13.14
C GLY A 434 21.45 -5.95 14.33
N PHE A 435 20.70 -5.80 15.41
CA PHE A 435 21.14 -5.11 16.63
C PHE A 435 22.34 -5.77 17.29
N VAL A 436 22.41 -7.11 17.29
CA VAL A 436 23.58 -7.85 17.79
C VAL A 436 24.81 -7.49 16.99
N LEU A 437 24.73 -7.61 15.66
CA LEU A 437 25.87 -7.29 14.78
C LEU A 437 26.24 -5.80 14.84
N GLY A 438 25.26 -4.90 14.90
CA GLY A 438 25.48 -3.47 15.01
C GLY A 438 26.17 -3.04 16.31
N GLN A 439 25.84 -3.67 17.44
CA GLN A 439 26.54 -3.42 18.72
C GLN A 439 27.96 -3.99 18.72
N LEU A 440 28.18 -5.15 18.10
CA LEU A 440 29.54 -5.68 17.91
C LEU A 440 30.39 -4.74 17.04
N MET A 441 29.82 -4.25 15.94
CA MET A 441 30.45 -3.25 15.08
C MET A 441 30.70 -1.93 15.83
N ALA A 442 29.75 -1.47 16.64
CA ALA A 442 29.90 -0.28 17.47
C ALA A 442 31.01 -0.44 18.50
N PHE A 443 31.10 -1.59 19.16
CA PHE A 443 32.15 -1.90 20.12
C PHE A 443 33.54 -1.85 19.46
N VAL A 444 33.70 -2.50 18.31
CA VAL A 444 34.94 -2.45 17.54
C VAL A 444 35.26 -1.01 17.12
N CYS A 445 34.28 -0.29 16.57
CA CYS A 445 34.46 1.07 16.12
C CYS A 445 34.85 2.01 17.27
N MET A 446 34.15 1.94 18.40
CA MET A 446 34.33 2.82 19.54
C MET A 446 35.62 2.56 20.32
N PHE A 447 36.01 1.30 20.55
CA PHE A 447 37.15 1.01 21.43
C PHE A 447 38.45 0.69 20.69
N PHE A 448 38.39 0.34 19.40
CA PHE A 448 39.59 -0.01 18.63
C PHE A 448 39.88 0.93 17.49
N VAL A 449 38.85 1.52 16.84
CA VAL A 449 39.04 2.31 15.62
C VAL A 449 39.08 3.81 15.92
N LEU A 450 38.03 4.37 16.55
CA LEU A 450 37.90 5.80 16.85
C LEU A 450 39.02 6.36 17.75
N PRO A 451 39.57 5.62 18.73
CA PRO A 451 40.68 6.13 19.54
C PRO A 451 41.97 6.39 18.74
N GLN A 452 42.09 5.85 17.53
CA GLN A 452 43.22 6.09 16.63
C GLN A 452 43.03 7.33 15.75
N ALA A 453 41.88 8.01 15.83
CA ALA A 453 41.54 9.12 14.97
C ALA A 453 41.70 10.47 15.68
N ASP A 454 42.70 11.25 15.26
CA ASP A 454 43.02 12.54 15.88
C ASP A 454 42.27 13.74 15.29
N ALA A 455 41.63 13.57 14.12
CA ALA A 455 40.97 14.65 13.40
C ALA A 455 39.70 14.16 12.68
N PHE A 456 38.85 15.09 12.26
CA PHE A 456 37.62 14.71 11.56
C PHE A 456 37.84 13.83 10.31
N PRO A 457 38.82 14.10 9.42
CA PRO A 457 39.03 13.24 8.26
C PRO A 457 39.38 11.78 8.62
N SER A 458 40.14 11.56 9.70
CA SER A 458 40.42 10.20 10.18
C SER A 458 39.19 9.56 10.79
N VAL A 459 38.39 10.28 11.59
CA VAL A 459 37.08 9.80 12.08
C VAL A 459 36.16 9.41 10.92
N ALA A 460 36.10 10.24 9.88
CA ALA A 460 35.28 9.99 8.71
C ALA A 460 35.73 8.73 7.96
N LEU A 461 37.04 8.56 7.75
CA LEU A 461 37.61 7.37 7.10
C LEU A 461 37.37 6.10 7.92
N CYS A 462 37.50 6.20 9.24
CA CYS A 462 37.24 5.13 10.20
C CYS A 462 35.78 4.67 10.20
N MET A 463 34.82 5.61 10.13
CA MET A 463 33.39 5.29 10.14
C MET A 463 32.85 4.86 8.77
N LEU A 464 33.46 5.33 7.68
CA LEU A 464 33.00 5.08 6.31
C LEU A 464 32.72 3.59 5.99
N PRO A 465 33.60 2.61 6.28
CA PRO A 465 33.33 1.22 5.95
C PRO A 465 32.11 0.65 6.71
N PHE A 466 31.94 1.03 7.98
CA PHE A 466 30.80 0.59 8.79
C PHE A 466 29.49 1.21 8.29
N LEU A 467 29.52 2.51 7.99
CA LEU A 467 28.41 3.26 7.41
C LEU A 467 28.00 2.70 6.05
N ALA A 468 28.97 2.48 5.15
CA ALA A 468 28.72 1.95 3.81
C ALA A 468 28.17 0.52 3.86
N PHE A 469 28.71 -0.34 4.73
CA PHE A 469 28.19 -1.70 4.91
C PHE A 469 26.73 -1.71 5.38
N SER A 470 26.41 -0.87 6.37
CA SER A 470 25.03 -0.76 6.87
C SER A 470 24.06 -0.24 5.80
N ALA A 471 24.47 0.77 5.02
CA ALA A 471 23.67 1.31 3.92
C ALA A 471 23.48 0.27 2.79
N TRP A 472 24.52 -0.50 2.46
CA TRP A 472 24.45 -1.57 1.47
C TRP A 472 23.45 -2.66 1.87
N MET A 473 23.46 -3.11 3.13
CA MET A 473 22.49 -4.11 3.61
C MET A 473 21.04 -3.61 3.57
N ILE A 474 20.81 -2.31 3.78
CA ILE A 474 19.46 -1.70 3.73
C ILE A 474 18.86 -1.78 2.32
N VAL A 475 19.68 -1.68 1.27
CA VAL A 475 19.20 -1.73 -0.13
C VAL A 475 18.80 -3.14 -0.56
N HIS A 476 19.43 -4.17 0.01
CA HIS A 476 19.15 -5.56 -0.34
C HIS A 476 17.86 -6.05 0.34
N PRO A 477 16.77 -6.36 -0.39
CA PRO A 477 15.46 -6.69 0.21
C PRO A 477 15.49 -7.86 1.20
N ARG A 478 16.42 -8.81 0.99
CA ARG A 478 16.63 -9.95 1.88
C ARG A 478 17.15 -9.52 3.27
N PHE A 479 18.03 -8.53 3.31
CA PHE A 479 18.75 -8.10 4.50
C PHE A 479 18.26 -6.75 5.05
N ALA A 480 17.32 -6.08 4.38
CA ALA A 480 16.91 -4.72 4.70
C ALA A 480 16.54 -4.49 6.19
N SER A 481 15.81 -5.43 6.80
CA SER A 481 15.45 -5.37 8.23
C SER A 481 16.65 -5.56 9.16
N GLU A 482 17.56 -6.47 8.81
CA GLU A 482 18.81 -6.71 9.56
C GLU A 482 19.74 -5.50 9.42
N GLY A 483 19.91 -4.97 8.21
CA GLY A 483 20.66 -3.75 7.91
C GLY A 483 20.14 -2.54 8.68
N SER A 484 18.81 -2.37 8.76
CA SER A 484 18.20 -1.31 9.57
C SER A 484 18.53 -1.45 11.05
N GLY A 485 18.57 -2.69 11.57
CA GLY A 485 18.96 -2.99 12.95
C GLY A 485 20.44 -2.70 13.23
N ILE A 486 21.34 -3.12 12.33
CA ILE A 486 22.80 -2.84 12.43
C ILE A 486 23.04 -1.35 12.53
N TYR A 487 22.45 -0.63 11.59
CA TYR A 487 22.55 0.81 11.50
C TYR A 487 22.01 1.52 12.76
N LEU A 488 20.79 1.16 13.20
CA LEU A 488 20.13 1.77 14.35
C LEU A 488 20.93 1.53 15.64
N ALA A 489 21.40 0.30 15.83
CA ALA A 489 22.20 -0.09 16.96
C ALA A 489 23.56 0.62 16.97
N MET A 490 24.23 0.68 15.81
CA MET A 490 25.57 1.24 15.71
C MET A 490 25.59 2.72 16.07
N ILE A 491 24.73 3.53 15.46
CA ILE A 491 24.71 4.97 15.73
C ILE A 491 24.20 5.29 17.13
N SER A 492 23.22 4.54 17.62
CA SER A 492 22.69 4.79 18.97
C SER A 492 23.68 4.40 20.07
N SER A 493 24.63 3.49 19.79
CA SER A 493 25.62 3.02 20.76
C SER A 493 26.95 3.77 20.71
N ILE A 494 27.20 4.58 19.67
CA ILE A 494 28.41 5.41 19.56
C ILE A 494 28.03 6.87 19.91
N PRO A 495 28.35 7.35 21.13
CA PRO A 495 28.06 8.72 21.54
C PRO A 495 29.02 9.71 20.85
N LEU A 496 28.68 10.15 19.65
CA LEU A 496 29.50 11.07 18.84
C LEU A 496 29.45 12.50 19.40
N HIS A 497 30.42 12.88 20.23
CA HIS A 497 30.56 14.23 20.77
C HIS A 497 31.90 14.85 20.34
N ASN A 498 32.01 16.18 20.38
CA ASN A 498 33.28 16.88 20.13
C ASN A 498 34.40 16.42 21.09
N GLN A 499 34.03 15.97 22.29
CA GLN A 499 34.90 15.26 23.23
C GLN A 499 34.38 13.84 23.45
N MET A 500 35.05 12.88 22.83
CA MET A 500 34.69 11.46 22.94
C MET A 500 35.09 10.91 24.31
N HIS A 501 34.12 10.36 25.03
CA HIS A 501 34.35 9.62 26.27
C HIS A 501 34.22 8.12 25.98
N TYR A 502 35.24 7.35 26.34
CA TYR A 502 35.31 5.91 26.09
C TYR A 502 35.07 5.15 27.38
N ASP A 503 33.81 4.89 27.72
CA ASP A 503 33.41 4.11 28.89
C ASP A 503 32.78 2.77 28.47
N ILE A 504 33.45 1.67 28.81
CA ILE A 504 33.00 0.31 28.50
C ILE A 504 31.79 -0.09 29.35
N VAL A 505 31.71 0.35 30.61
CA VAL A 505 30.62 0.00 31.52
C VAL A 505 29.33 0.66 31.06
N ASP A 506 29.38 1.95 30.74
CA ASP A 506 28.22 2.67 30.20
C ASP A 506 27.80 2.10 28.83
N PHE A 507 28.76 1.76 27.96
CA PHE A 507 28.47 1.11 26.70
C PHE A 507 27.72 -0.21 26.90
N LEU A 508 28.24 -1.11 27.74
CA LEU A 508 27.61 -2.41 28.02
C LEU A 508 26.23 -2.23 28.69
N ASN A 509 26.08 -1.27 29.58
CA ASN A 509 24.81 -0.96 30.22
C ASN A 509 23.76 -0.47 29.18
N ASN A 510 24.16 0.39 28.25
CA ASN A 510 23.31 0.84 27.14
C ASN A 510 22.93 -0.33 26.22
N CYS A 511 23.87 -1.24 25.93
CA CYS A 511 23.60 -2.47 25.18
C CYS A 511 22.52 -3.33 25.86
N VAL A 512 22.60 -3.53 27.17
CA VAL A 512 21.57 -4.25 27.93
C VAL A 512 20.23 -3.51 27.88
N GLY A 513 20.23 -2.18 28.03
CA GLY A 513 19.06 -1.30 27.84
C GLY A 513 18.34 -1.56 26.54
N VAL A 514 19.09 -1.55 25.45
CA VAL A 514 18.63 -1.80 24.09
C VAL A 514 17.98 -3.19 23.98
N PHE A 515 18.60 -4.25 24.50
CA PHE A 515 18.03 -5.60 24.42
C PHE A 515 16.78 -5.77 25.29
N ILE A 516 16.70 -5.13 26.45
CA ILE A 516 15.50 -5.16 27.30
C ILE A 516 14.33 -4.44 26.59
N GLY A 517 14.57 -3.26 26.01
CA GLY A 517 13.55 -2.54 25.25
C GLY A 517 13.04 -3.34 24.06
N LEU A 518 13.94 -4.01 23.32
CA LEU A 518 13.61 -4.87 22.20
C LEU A 518 12.84 -6.14 22.62
N GLY A 519 13.26 -6.76 23.73
CA GLY A 519 12.60 -7.91 24.33
C GLY A 519 11.19 -7.60 24.79
N ALA A 520 11.00 -6.47 25.49
CA ALA A 520 9.69 -6.00 25.93
C ALA A 520 8.73 -5.76 24.75
N ALA A 521 9.21 -5.11 23.68
CA ALA A 521 8.43 -4.93 22.47
C ALA A 521 8.08 -6.29 21.81
N SER A 522 9.05 -7.20 21.71
CA SER A 522 8.84 -8.55 21.16
C SER A 522 7.78 -9.34 21.94
N ILE A 523 7.84 -9.32 23.27
CA ILE A 523 6.84 -9.95 24.16
C ILE A 523 5.46 -9.31 23.96
N ALA A 524 5.38 -7.99 23.86
CA ALA A 524 4.08 -7.35 23.64
C ALA A 524 3.46 -7.71 22.28
N PHE A 525 4.28 -7.90 21.24
CA PHE A 525 3.81 -8.41 19.95
C PHE A 525 3.37 -9.87 20.01
N SER A 526 3.91 -10.68 20.93
CA SER A 526 3.49 -12.08 21.11
C SER A 526 2.26 -12.25 22.01
N VAL A 527 2.10 -11.40 23.03
CA VAL A 527 0.96 -11.45 23.98
C VAL A 527 -0.32 -10.89 23.35
N PHE A 528 -0.21 -9.83 22.56
CA PHE A 528 -1.33 -9.25 21.80
C PHE A 528 -1.10 -9.42 20.29
N PRO A 529 -1.06 -10.67 19.77
CA PRO A 529 -0.81 -10.89 18.38
C PRO A 529 -2.00 -10.31 17.59
N SER A 530 -1.69 -9.54 16.55
CA SER A 530 -2.62 -9.32 15.46
C SER A 530 -2.83 -10.66 14.76
N SER A 531 -3.69 -11.51 15.31
CA SER A 531 -3.99 -12.84 14.79
C SER A 531 -4.29 -12.73 13.28
N PRO A 532 -3.45 -13.31 12.41
CA PRO A 532 -3.62 -13.18 10.96
C PRO A 532 -4.97 -13.71 10.51
N THR A 533 -5.50 -14.74 11.19
CA THR A 533 -6.81 -15.32 10.91
C THR A 533 -7.95 -14.36 11.27
N ARG A 534 -7.94 -13.77 12.48
CA ARG A 534 -8.96 -12.78 12.86
C ARG A 534 -8.92 -11.52 12.01
N LEU A 535 -7.73 -11.07 11.61
CA LEU A 535 -7.57 -9.95 10.69
C LEU A 535 -8.14 -10.31 9.31
N ARG A 536 -7.81 -11.50 8.79
CA ARG A 536 -8.34 -12.01 7.52
C ARG A 536 -9.87 -12.08 7.54
N ASP A 537 -10.47 -12.68 8.56
CA ASP A 537 -11.92 -12.84 8.65
C ASP A 537 -12.63 -11.48 8.72
N ARG A 538 -12.03 -10.51 9.39
CA ARG A 538 -12.52 -9.12 9.41
C ARG A 538 -12.37 -8.41 8.07
N LEU A 539 -11.24 -8.57 7.40
CA LEU A 539 -11.03 -8.00 6.05
C LEU A 539 -12.04 -8.59 5.06
N LEU A 540 -12.32 -9.90 5.14
CA LEU A 540 -13.36 -10.56 4.34
C LEU A 540 -14.76 -10.05 4.67
N ALA A 541 -15.10 -9.90 5.96
CA ALA A 541 -16.38 -9.32 6.37
C ALA A 541 -16.55 -7.88 5.85
N ARG A 542 -15.50 -7.06 5.92
CA ARG A 542 -15.51 -5.70 5.38
C ARG A 542 -15.61 -5.64 3.87
N LEU A 543 -14.98 -6.57 3.18
CA LEU A 543 -15.07 -6.70 1.74
C LEU A 543 -16.52 -7.00 1.32
N ARG A 544 -17.23 -7.86 2.07
CA ARG A 544 -18.68 -8.07 1.90
C ARG A 544 -19.50 -6.81 2.20
N ASP A 545 -19.18 -6.09 3.27
CA ASP A 545 -19.85 -4.83 3.60
C ASP A 545 -19.63 -3.72 2.56
N GLN A 546 -18.61 -3.82 1.68
CA GLN A 546 -18.47 -2.88 0.55
C GLN A 546 -19.67 -2.93 -0.40
N VAL A 547 -20.36 -4.06 -0.54
CA VAL A 547 -21.58 -4.16 -1.35
C VAL A 547 -22.71 -3.36 -0.69
N ALA A 548 -22.79 -3.34 0.65
CA ALA A 548 -23.75 -2.49 1.37
C ALA A 548 -23.49 -1.00 1.12
N ASP A 549 -22.22 -0.58 1.14
CA ASP A 549 -21.82 0.77 0.76
C ASP A 549 -22.21 1.07 -0.71
N ALA A 550 -21.97 0.13 -1.64
CA ALA A 550 -22.35 0.26 -3.05
C ALA A 550 -23.86 0.39 -3.26
N CYS A 551 -24.68 -0.27 -2.43
CA CYS A 551 -26.14 -0.26 -2.51
C CYS A 551 -26.78 0.97 -1.83
N ARG A 552 -26.19 1.50 -0.75
CA ARG A 552 -26.84 2.49 0.13
C ARG A 552 -26.19 3.87 0.15
N ALA A 553 -24.90 3.98 -0.15
CA ALA A 553 -24.21 5.27 -0.07
C ALA A 553 -24.72 6.25 -1.15
N PRO A 554 -24.68 7.57 -0.92
CA PRO A 554 -25.19 8.55 -1.87
C PRO A 554 -24.39 8.52 -3.18
N LEU A 555 -25.12 8.56 -4.29
CA LEU A 555 -24.56 8.75 -5.63
C LEU A 555 -24.12 10.22 -5.74
N ARG A 556 -22.82 10.47 -5.64
CA ARG A 556 -22.24 11.79 -5.94
C ARG A 556 -21.39 11.64 -7.19
N GLU A 557 -21.87 12.15 -8.32
CA GLU A 557 -21.15 12.33 -9.61
C GLU A 557 -19.93 11.41 -9.81
N GLY A 558 -20.13 10.08 -9.88
CA GLY A 558 -19.06 9.09 -10.14
C GLY A 558 -18.07 8.82 -9.00
N ALA A 559 -18.09 9.60 -7.92
CA ALA A 559 -17.19 9.42 -6.77
C ALA A 559 -17.45 8.12 -6.00
N LEU A 560 -18.70 7.63 -6.01
CA LEU A 560 -19.05 6.37 -5.35
C LEU A 560 -18.32 5.18 -5.98
N ARG A 561 -18.37 5.07 -7.32
CA ARG A 561 -17.72 3.99 -8.07
C ARG A 561 -16.21 3.99 -7.82
N HIS A 562 -15.55 5.15 -7.96
CA HIS A 562 -14.12 5.27 -7.71
C HIS A 562 -13.76 4.87 -6.26
N ARG A 563 -14.54 5.33 -5.27
CA ARG A 563 -14.31 5.01 -3.87
C ARG A 563 -14.51 3.53 -3.58
N PHE A 564 -15.54 2.91 -4.15
CA PHE A 564 -15.81 1.47 -4.03
C PHE A 564 -14.66 0.66 -4.64
N GLU A 565 -14.27 0.95 -5.88
CA GLU A 565 -13.17 0.26 -6.55
C GLU A 565 -11.84 0.41 -5.79
N SER A 566 -11.52 1.63 -5.34
CA SER A 566 -10.28 1.88 -4.57
C SER A 566 -10.26 1.10 -3.26
N ARG A 567 -11.37 1.12 -2.49
CA ARG A 567 -11.45 0.44 -1.19
C ARG A 567 -11.41 -1.07 -1.33
N THR A 568 -12.15 -1.65 -2.27
CA THR A 568 -12.19 -3.10 -2.47
C THR A 568 -10.82 -3.62 -2.90
N ARG A 569 -10.12 -2.90 -3.80
CA ARG A 569 -8.75 -3.23 -4.21
C ARG A 569 -7.72 -3.07 -3.08
N ASP A 570 -7.87 -2.07 -2.23
CA ASP A 570 -7.02 -1.89 -1.05
C ASP A 570 -7.20 -3.03 -0.03
N LEU A 571 -8.45 -3.44 0.23
CA LEU A 571 -8.75 -4.60 1.09
C LEU A 571 -8.18 -5.89 0.50
N LEU A 572 -8.31 -6.06 -0.82
CA LEU A 572 -7.71 -7.17 -1.57
C LEU A 572 -6.19 -7.20 -1.41
N TYR A 573 -5.53 -6.05 -1.59
CA TYR A 573 -4.08 -5.94 -1.45
C TYR A 573 -3.61 -6.29 -0.03
N GLN A 574 -4.39 -5.91 0.99
CA GLN A 574 -4.13 -6.28 2.40
C GLN A 574 -4.27 -7.79 2.63
N LEU A 575 -5.24 -8.44 1.99
CA LEU A 575 -5.43 -9.89 2.08
C LEU A 575 -4.31 -10.68 1.39
N THR A 576 -3.69 -10.12 0.35
CA THR A 576 -2.64 -10.80 -0.44
C THR A 576 -1.21 -10.55 0.04
N THR A 577 -0.99 -9.69 1.03
CA THR A 577 0.35 -9.31 1.51
C THR A 577 0.57 -9.89 2.92
N PRO A 578 1.52 -10.83 3.17
CA PRO A 578 2.78 -11.08 2.44
C PRO A 578 2.79 -12.30 1.48
N PRO A 579 3.79 -12.40 0.56
CA PRO A 579 3.86 -13.39 -0.54
C PRO A 579 3.79 -14.87 -0.14
N ALA A 580 4.15 -15.22 1.10
CA ALA A 580 4.13 -16.61 1.58
C ALA A 580 2.71 -17.11 1.88
N ALA A 581 1.81 -16.24 2.33
CA ALA A 581 0.38 -16.56 2.52
C ALA A 581 -0.40 -16.55 1.17
N MET A 582 0.20 -15.94 0.15
CA MET A 582 -0.33 -15.74 -1.19
C MET A 582 -0.38 -17.02 -2.03
N ARG A 583 0.34 -18.10 -1.65
CA ARG A 583 0.38 -19.35 -2.42
C ARG A 583 -0.74 -20.35 -2.09
N GLU A 584 -1.24 -20.38 -0.87
CA GLU A 584 -2.18 -21.44 -0.43
C GLU A 584 -3.65 -20.97 -0.32
N LEU A 585 -3.90 -19.66 -0.20
CA LEU A 585 -5.24 -19.10 0.08
C LEU A 585 -5.81 -18.20 -1.03
N SER A 586 -5.04 -17.89 -2.08
CA SER A 586 -5.32 -16.75 -2.96
C SER A 586 -6.31 -17.04 -4.09
N GLY A 587 -6.54 -18.30 -4.47
CA GLY A 587 -7.48 -18.65 -5.54
C GLY A 587 -8.94 -18.28 -5.23
N PRO A 588 -9.56 -18.97 -4.26
CA PRO A 588 -10.98 -18.80 -3.96
C PRO A 588 -11.32 -17.41 -3.39
N VAL A 589 -10.44 -16.89 -2.51
CA VAL A 589 -10.64 -15.59 -1.86
C VAL A 589 -10.63 -14.45 -2.88
N PHE A 590 -9.71 -14.50 -3.84
CA PHE A 590 -9.63 -13.49 -4.88
C PHE A 590 -10.81 -13.58 -5.85
N GLY A 591 -11.21 -14.81 -6.23
CA GLY A 591 -12.41 -15.03 -7.03
C GLY A 591 -13.63 -14.37 -6.39
N HIS A 592 -13.88 -14.66 -5.11
CA HIS A 592 -14.98 -14.06 -4.34
C HIS A 592 -14.91 -12.52 -4.30
N ALA A 593 -13.71 -11.97 -4.10
CA ALA A 593 -13.53 -10.54 -4.06
C ALA A 593 -13.77 -9.86 -5.41
N MET A 594 -13.41 -10.52 -6.51
CA MET A 594 -13.73 -10.04 -7.85
C MET A 594 -15.24 -10.13 -8.13
N THR A 595 -15.92 -11.19 -7.69
CA THR A 595 -17.39 -11.28 -7.76
C THR A 595 -18.06 -10.14 -6.99
N ILE A 596 -17.55 -9.81 -5.80
CA ILE A 596 -18.03 -8.66 -5.03
C ILE A 596 -17.80 -7.34 -5.78
N LEU A 597 -16.65 -7.20 -6.45
CA LEU A 597 -16.33 -6.03 -7.26
C LEU A 597 -17.27 -5.91 -8.47
N GLU A 598 -17.54 -7.01 -9.18
CA GLU A 598 -18.49 -7.08 -10.30
C GLU A 598 -19.91 -6.70 -9.87
N VAL A 599 -20.43 -7.39 -8.86
CA VAL A 599 -21.80 -7.22 -8.36
C VAL A 599 -22.00 -5.82 -7.77
N GLY A 600 -21.03 -5.30 -7.03
CA GLY A 600 -21.08 -3.94 -6.50
C GLY A 600 -21.03 -2.88 -7.61
N GLN A 601 -20.27 -3.10 -8.68
CA GLN A 601 -20.26 -2.21 -9.85
C GLN A 601 -21.63 -2.20 -10.55
N MET A 602 -22.20 -3.38 -10.82
CA MET A 602 -23.53 -3.51 -11.45
C MET A 602 -24.63 -2.87 -10.60
N ALA A 603 -24.55 -2.99 -9.27
CA ALA A 603 -25.47 -2.33 -8.35
C ALA A 603 -25.35 -0.80 -8.42
N ILE A 604 -24.14 -0.24 -8.46
CA ILE A 604 -23.91 1.21 -8.58
C ILE A 604 -24.45 1.72 -9.92
N GLU A 605 -24.23 0.98 -11.00
CA GLU A 605 -24.70 1.34 -12.33
C GLU A 605 -26.22 1.31 -12.41
N LEU A 606 -26.86 0.23 -11.95
CA LEU A 606 -28.32 0.13 -11.86
C LEU A 606 -28.91 1.33 -11.10
N ARG A 607 -28.31 1.71 -9.97
CA ARG A 607 -28.75 2.89 -9.20
C ARG A 607 -28.54 4.21 -9.94
N THR A 608 -27.42 4.35 -10.66
CA THR A 608 -27.10 5.56 -11.44
C THR A 608 -28.09 5.75 -12.58
N VAL A 609 -28.49 4.65 -13.22
CA VAL A 609 -29.46 4.60 -14.31
C VAL A 609 -30.86 4.96 -13.78
N LEU A 610 -31.26 4.43 -12.62
CA LEU A 610 -32.52 4.78 -11.95
C LEU A 610 -32.61 6.26 -11.52
N GLU A 611 -31.51 6.85 -11.02
CA GLU A 611 -31.51 8.25 -10.54
C GLU A 611 -31.72 9.26 -11.67
N ARG A 612 -31.33 8.93 -12.91
CA ARG A 612 -31.45 9.85 -14.06
C ARG A 612 -32.89 10.17 -14.45
N GLN A 613 -33.84 9.26 -14.24
CA GLN A 613 -35.21 9.42 -14.78
C GLN A 613 -36.35 8.80 -13.96
N SER A 614 -36.10 7.95 -12.95
CA SER A 614 -37.21 7.28 -12.26
C SER A 614 -37.92 8.19 -11.25
N ARG A 615 -39.16 8.58 -11.58
CA ARG A 615 -40.14 9.16 -10.62
C ARG A 615 -41.16 8.15 -10.12
N SER A 616 -41.08 6.90 -10.61
CA SER A 616 -42.02 5.84 -10.27
C SER A 616 -41.68 5.23 -8.91
N GLU A 617 -42.59 5.36 -7.95
CA GLU A 617 -42.47 4.77 -6.61
C GLU A 617 -42.37 3.24 -6.66
N THR A 618 -43.08 2.58 -7.59
CA THR A 618 -43.08 1.11 -7.68
C THR A 618 -41.71 0.57 -8.12
N LEU A 619 -41.06 1.24 -9.07
CA LEU A 619 -39.71 0.89 -9.50
C LEU A 619 -38.67 1.18 -8.41
N HIS A 620 -38.84 2.29 -7.68
CA HIS A 620 -37.99 2.61 -6.53
C HIS A 620 -38.11 1.55 -5.43
N HIS A 621 -39.33 1.09 -5.12
CA HIS A 621 -39.55 0.02 -4.15
C HIS A 621 -38.97 -1.33 -4.60
N ALA A 622 -39.20 -1.72 -5.85
CA ALA A 622 -38.67 -2.98 -6.39
C ALA A 622 -37.13 -2.99 -6.44
N SER A 623 -36.52 -1.87 -6.85
CA SER A 623 -35.06 -1.74 -6.86
C SER A 623 -34.47 -1.73 -5.45
N THR A 624 -35.11 -1.04 -4.49
CA THR A 624 -34.67 -1.05 -3.09
C THR A 624 -34.75 -2.44 -2.47
N ALA A 625 -35.84 -3.18 -2.72
CA ALA A 625 -35.99 -4.56 -2.25
C ALA A 625 -34.91 -5.50 -2.83
N MET A 626 -34.56 -5.34 -4.11
CA MET A 626 -33.48 -6.08 -4.75
C MET A 626 -32.12 -5.74 -4.13
N LEU A 627 -31.83 -4.45 -3.92
CA LEU A 627 -30.59 -4.00 -3.29
C LEU A 627 -30.46 -4.49 -1.84
N ASP A 628 -31.54 -4.48 -1.06
CA ASP A 628 -31.54 -5.00 0.30
C ASP A 628 -31.37 -6.53 0.35
N ALA A 629 -31.98 -7.26 -0.58
CA ALA A 629 -31.77 -8.70 -0.72
C ALA A 629 -30.32 -9.02 -1.11
N LEU A 630 -29.69 -8.17 -1.94
CA LEU A 630 -28.30 -8.31 -2.32
C LEU A 630 -27.37 -8.10 -1.12
N VAL A 631 -27.62 -7.07 -0.31
CA VAL A 631 -26.87 -6.82 0.94
C VAL A 631 -27.04 -7.97 1.93
N ALA A 632 -28.24 -8.53 2.06
CA ALA A 632 -28.50 -9.67 2.92
C ALA A 632 -27.68 -10.90 2.50
N LEU A 633 -27.66 -11.22 1.20
CA LEU A 633 -26.88 -12.33 0.66
C LEU A 633 -25.37 -12.15 0.88
N CYS A 634 -24.83 -10.96 0.63
CA CYS A 634 -23.40 -10.71 0.82
C CYS A 634 -22.99 -10.78 2.30
N ARG A 635 -23.85 -10.38 3.24
CA ARG A 635 -23.58 -10.50 4.68
C ARG A 635 -23.69 -11.94 5.16
N ASN A 636 -24.76 -12.63 4.75
CA ASN A 636 -25.07 -14.00 5.10
C ASN A 636 -25.29 -14.82 3.83
N PRO A 637 -24.25 -15.52 3.31
CA PRO A 637 -24.36 -16.33 2.12
C PRO A 637 -25.09 -17.65 2.41
N ASP A 638 -26.41 -17.59 2.59
CA ASP A 638 -27.28 -18.75 2.73
C ASP A 638 -28.23 -18.91 1.54
N ASP A 639 -28.72 -20.14 1.34
CA ASP A 639 -29.62 -20.45 0.23
C ASP A 639 -30.93 -19.65 0.32
N ALA A 640 -31.38 -19.32 1.53
CA ALA A 640 -32.58 -18.50 1.76
C ALA A 640 -32.42 -17.06 1.23
N SER A 641 -31.31 -16.39 1.55
CA SER A 641 -31.01 -15.04 1.04
C SER A 641 -30.79 -15.07 -0.48
N ARG A 642 -30.23 -16.17 -1.00
CA ARG A 642 -30.06 -16.35 -2.45
C ARG A 642 -31.40 -16.45 -3.17
N THR A 643 -32.32 -17.26 -2.67
CA THR A 643 -33.68 -17.36 -3.21
C THR A 643 -34.46 -16.06 -3.03
N ALA A 644 -34.25 -15.32 -1.95
CA ALA A 644 -34.85 -14.00 -1.75
C ALA A 644 -34.36 -12.99 -2.81
N LEU A 645 -33.05 -12.94 -3.07
CA LEU A 645 -32.48 -12.08 -4.10
C LEU A 645 -32.99 -12.43 -5.51
N PHE A 646 -33.02 -13.70 -5.87
CA PHE A 646 -33.53 -14.10 -7.19
C PHE A 646 -35.00 -13.75 -7.37
N ARG A 647 -35.83 -13.90 -6.32
CA ARG A 647 -37.22 -13.40 -6.34
C ARG A 647 -37.30 -11.90 -6.51
N ALA A 648 -36.46 -11.14 -5.81
CA ALA A 648 -36.44 -9.68 -5.93
C ALA A 648 -35.97 -9.21 -7.32
N LEU A 649 -35.00 -9.92 -7.93
CA LEU A 649 -34.58 -9.69 -9.31
C LEU A 649 -35.70 -9.99 -10.32
N ASP A 650 -36.43 -11.08 -10.14
CA ASP A 650 -37.57 -11.44 -11.00
C ASP A 650 -38.72 -10.40 -10.87
N GLN A 651 -38.98 -9.92 -9.66
CA GLN A 651 -39.95 -8.84 -9.41
C GLN A 651 -39.51 -7.53 -10.08
N LEU A 652 -38.25 -7.13 -9.93
CA LEU A 652 -37.73 -5.91 -10.56
C LEU A 652 -37.85 -5.98 -12.08
N ARG A 653 -37.51 -7.12 -12.67
CA ARG A 653 -37.67 -7.35 -14.12
C ARG A 653 -39.13 -7.25 -14.56
N ALA A 654 -40.05 -7.90 -13.86
CA ALA A 654 -41.47 -7.81 -14.17
C ALA A 654 -42.00 -6.36 -14.07
N THR A 655 -41.51 -5.57 -13.09
CA THR A 655 -41.86 -4.14 -13.00
C THR A 655 -41.27 -3.31 -14.14
N LEU A 656 -40.08 -3.65 -14.64
CA LEU A 656 -39.46 -2.98 -15.78
C LEU A 656 -40.20 -3.27 -17.09
N ASP A 657 -40.66 -4.50 -17.29
CA ASP A 657 -41.47 -4.90 -18.44
C ASP A 657 -42.82 -4.19 -18.45
N GLY A 658 -43.44 -4.01 -17.28
CA GLY A 658 -44.73 -3.32 -17.12
C GLY A 658 -44.66 -1.79 -17.09
N ALA A 659 -43.47 -1.19 -17.03
CA ALA A 659 -43.31 0.25 -16.90
C ALA A 659 -43.33 0.95 -18.27
N ALA A 660 -44.46 1.60 -18.59
CA ALA A 660 -44.63 2.38 -19.81
C ALA A 660 -43.84 3.70 -19.82
N ASP A 661 -43.54 4.26 -18.64
CA ASP A 661 -42.89 5.58 -18.48
C ASP A 661 -41.35 5.54 -18.64
N ILE A 662 -40.77 4.38 -18.97
CA ILE A 662 -39.31 4.19 -19.09
C ILE A 662 -38.96 4.01 -20.57
N ASP A 663 -37.95 4.76 -21.02
CA ASP A 663 -37.38 4.62 -22.35
C ASP A 663 -36.88 3.19 -22.63
N ALA A 664 -36.95 2.74 -23.88
CA ALA A 664 -36.59 1.37 -24.26
C ALA A 664 -35.10 1.09 -24.00
N GLU A 665 -34.21 2.05 -24.30
CA GLU A 665 -32.77 1.91 -24.09
C GLU A 665 -32.43 1.76 -22.59
N MET A 666 -33.13 2.52 -21.76
CA MET A 666 -33.04 2.52 -20.29
C MET A 666 -33.57 1.21 -19.70
N ARG A 667 -34.74 0.74 -20.16
CA ARG A 667 -35.33 -0.54 -19.73
C ARG A 667 -34.34 -1.67 -19.96
N ASP A 668 -33.78 -1.74 -21.17
CA ASP A 668 -32.80 -2.76 -21.51
C ASP A 668 -31.51 -2.64 -20.67
N GLU A 669 -31.09 -1.42 -20.28
CA GLU A 669 -29.91 -1.23 -19.43
C GLU A 669 -30.13 -1.79 -18.02
N LEU A 670 -31.31 -1.52 -17.45
CA LEU A 670 -31.71 -2.03 -16.15
C LEU A 670 -31.90 -3.56 -16.20
N GLN A 671 -32.47 -4.10 -17.27
CA GLN A 671 -32.59 -5.54 -17.47
C GLN A 671 -31.24 -6.21 -17.59
N ALA A 672 -30.30 -5.64 -18.37
CA ALA A 672 -28.95 -6.16 -18.51
C ALA A 672 -28.23 -6.24 -17.15
N ASN A 673 -28.31 -5.19 -16.32
CA ASN A 673 -27.74 -5.23 -14.97
C ASN A 673 -28.36 -6.34 -14.10
N CYS A 674 -29.67 -6.58 -14.22
CA CYS A 674 -30.33 -7.68 -13.50
C CYS A 674 -29.82 -9.06 -13.95
N TYR A 675 -29.62 -9.27 -15.25
CA TYR A 675 -29.06 -10.51 -15.80
C TYR A 675 -27.62 -10.72 -15.34
N LEU A 676 -26.78 -9.68 -15.41
CA LEU A 676 -25.37 -9.77 -14.99
C LEU A 676 -25.25 -10.09 -13.49
N ILE A 677 -26.06 -9.46 -12.62
CA ILE A 677 -26.05 -9.75 -11.18
C ILE A 677 -26.50 -11.20 -10.91
N ARG A 678 -27.56 -11.67 -11.60
CA ARG A 678 -28.03 -13.06 -11.48
C ARG A 678 -26.94 -14.04 -11.90
N SER A 679 -26.34 -13.79 -13.07
CA SER A 679 -25.30 -14.63 -13.66
C SER A 679 -24.08 -14.69 -12.75
N ALA A 680 -23.59 -13.54 -12.27
CA ALA A 680 -22.45 -13.44 -11.36
C ALA A 680 -22.60 -14.33 -10.12
N LEU A 681 -23.82 -14.41 -9.56
CA LEU A 681 -24.15 -15.14 -8.34
C LEU A 681 -24.63 -16.59 -8.56
N GLN A 682 -24.77 -17.07 -9.80
CA GLN A 682 -25.21 -18.44 -10.11
C GLN A 682 -24.11 -19.50 -9.91
N ASP A 683 -22.87 -19.17 -10.24
CA ASP A 683 -21.74 -20.11 -10.26
C ASP A 683 -20.87 -20.07 -9.00
N ASP A 684 -21.26 -19.35 -7.96
CA ASP A 684 -20.37 -19.12 -6.83
C ASP A 684 -20.24 -20.36 -5.90
N GLU A 685 -19.47 -21.36 -6.34
CA GLU A 685 -18.85 -22.36 -5.47
C GLU A 685 -18.01 -21.67 -4.38
N ALA A 686 -17.48 -20.46 -4.61
CA ALA A 686 -16.73 -19.69 -3.63
C ALA A 686 -17.62 -19.10 -2.51
N MET A 687 -18.88 -18.71 -2.78
CA MET A 687 -19.86 -18.38 -1.74
C MET A 687 -20.21 -19.59 -0.88
N ARG A 688 -20.26 -20.79 -1.47
CA ARG A 688 -20.50 -22.04 -0.73
C ARG A 688 -19.30 -22.45 0.15
N HIS A 689 -18.07 -22.26 -0.32
CA HIS A 689 -16.85 -22.64 0.42
C HIS A 689 -16.53 -21.76 1.62
N VAL A 690 -17.16 -20.59 1.78
CA VAL A 690 -17.01 -19.74 2.96
C VAL A 690 -17.57 -20.38 4.24
N ARG A 691 -18.58 -21.26 4.14
CA ARG A 691 -19.05 -22.03 5.30
C ARG A 691 -17.97 -22.95 5.89
N GLY A 692 -16.99 -23.34 5.08
CA GLY A 692 -15.88 -24.20 5.50
C GLY A 692 -14.78 -23.52 6.30
N ALA A 693 -14.86 -22.21 6.60
CA ALA A 693 -13.81 -21.49 7.33
C ALA A 693 -13.52 -22.04 8.75
N ALA A 694 -14.40 -22.89 9.31
CA ALA A 694 -14.18 -23.60 10.55
C ALA A 694 -13.25 -24.85 10.41
N GLU A 695 -13.00 -25.34 9.20
CA GLU A 695 -12.26 -26.59 8.94
C GLU A 695 -10.89 -26.39 8.26
N TRP A 696 -10.42 -25.16 8.08
CA TRP A 696 -9.07 -24.89 7.58
C TRP A 696 -8.04 -25.03 8.71
N ASN A 697 -7.88 -26.25 9.24
CA ASN A 697 -6.80 -26.60 10.16
C ASN A 697 -5.51 -26.85 9.36
N ILE A 698 -4.86 -25.78 8.90
CA ILE A 698 -3.56 -25.88 8.21
C ILE A 698 -2.46 -25.72 9.27
N SER A 699 -1.79 -26.84 9.55
CA SER A 699 -0.51 -26.88 10.24
C SER A 699 0.53 -26.09 9.46
N ILE A 700 1.05 -25.02 10.05
CA ILE A 700 2.21 -24.28 9.54
C ILE A 700 3.41 -25.25 9.50
N PRO A 701 4.02 -25.55 8.34
CA PRO A 701 5.28 -26.29 8.31
C PRO A 701 6.35 -25.38 8.93
N GLY A 702 6.78 -25.72 10.15
CA GLY A 702 7.74 -24.94 10.94
C GLY A 702 7.43 -24.87 12.44
N ALA A 703 6.24 -25.30 12.87
CA ALA A 703 5.95 -25.58 14.27
C ALA A 703 6.27 -27.05 14.61
N SER A 704 7.48 -27.52 14.28
CA SER A 704 7.98 -28.76 14.87
C SER A 704 8.61 -28.44 16.21
N HIS A 705 7.95 -28.90 17.28
CA HIS A 705 8.47 -29.17 18.62
C HIS A 705 9.81 -28.51 18.99
N ALA A 706 9.73 -27.46 19.82
CA ALA A 706 10.76 -27.17 20.80
C ALA A 706 10.07 -27.22 22.18
N THR A 707 10.18 -28.38 22.82
CA THR A 707 10.37 -28.46 24.27
C THR A 707 11.58 -27.65 24.69
#